data_AF-A0A2X2TPV8-F1
#
_entry.id   AF-A0A2X2TPV8-F1
#
_cell.length_a   1.000
_cell.length_b   1.000
_cell.length_c   1.000
_cell.angle_alpha   90.00
_cell.angle_beta   90.00
_cell.angle_gamma   90.00
#
_symmetry.space_group_name_H-M   'P 1'
#
loop_
_entity.id
_entity.type
_entity.pdbx_description
1 polymer ?
#
loop_
_entity_poly.entity_id
_entity_poly.type
_entity_poly.pdbx_seq_one_letter_code
_entity_poly.pdbx_strand_id
1 'polypeptide(L)'
;MCRKGEITVFLAMILFSVCSLLCVVVESARTAGARCYLRMAVDSSADSLMAQYHRELWDKYRILGLEYDKAETLEKELREFMRPYMEAGNWYPMKADQIRITDMTGLTQGDGRYFEQEILDYMKYGLLDVDWDELDEAGAIELSGAWKEGNSVNRVSELYSAHSREAVRVEKALETINSTLLAQRERWEQGKDCLDRLDGGGFVSQTNKMIRELERLPGQVKTYEKRADELYKKLTDSRERFLEETNDLSDDVRAALEEEISQYESYAAQDGQRRREVEALTNLSRDRIRWIGEMIDMAEEVMEYISNWEPEDEDDELDEAALWQPVRARWSQYGMLSLGVEFGVRDKEKEGFLEQVANMAGKGMLELVLPEGTVVSGTDIRLSGTPSVQRKTDGGGDSKSTGFLTGVRTLIQRLIIGEYDIRFFKGFKKEMQKGEFYELEYIIHGKEKDKDNLSGVAARLVAFREGLNLVHILSDSGKRQEARSLALTIVGGTGILPLVWVVAFFIMAVWALGEALLDVRCLLEGKRVPVIKTASDWKMDLAGLLEMGRSGRLIDGEGGDGNGSGTDYKGYLRILIFGGYDTDLVYRMMDVMQVVTARKQPGFSLANCVCTVNAEALVSGKHVFFSNGLWKSQEREEGYAYDTRMAVAGSYLEDYKSP
;
A
#
# COMPACT_ATOMS: atom_id res chain seq x y z
N MET A 1 -31.80 -83.17 -68.98
CA MET A 1 -31.07 -82.23 -68.11
C MET A 1 -31.93 -80.97 -67.95
N CYS A 2 -32.53 -80.78 -66.77
CA CYS A 2 -33.51 -79.72 -66.50
C CYS A 2 -32.82 -78.41 -66.06
N ARG A 3 -32.77 -77.40 -66.93
CA ARG A 3 -32.31 -76.02 -66.61
C ARG A 3 -33.47 -75.03 -66.68
N LYS A 4 -34.40 -75.06 -65.71
CA LYS A 4 -35.51 -74.08 -65.61
C LYS A 4 -35.59 -73.32 -64.27
N GLY A 5 -34.68 -73.56 -63.32
CA GLY A 5 -34.60 -72.82 -62.05
C GLY A 5 -33.33 -71.98 -61.85
N GLU A 6 -32.30 -72.16 -62.68
CA GLU A 6 -30.98 -71.52 -62.51
C GLU A 6 -31.04 -69.99 -62.64
N ILE A 7 -31.85 -69.47 -63.57
CA ILE A 7 -32.01 -68.03 -63.80
C ILE A 7 -32.73 -67.36 -62.62
N THR A 8 -33.76 -68.01 -62.06
CA THR A 8 -34.51 -67.48 -60.91
C THR A 8 -33.65 -67.46 -59.65
N VAL A 9 -32.83 -68.51 -59.43
CA VAL A 9 -31.88 -68.55 -58.31
C VAL A 9 -30.80 -67.46 -58.47
N PHE A 10 -30.25 -67.29 -59.68
CA PHE A 10 -29.27 -66.24 -59.95
C PHE A 10 -29.84 -64.82 -59.76
N LEU A 11 -31.05 -64.56 -60.24
CA LEU A 11 -31.73 -63.29 -60.03
C LEU A 11 -32.05 -63.05 -58.56
N ALA A 12 -32.46 -64.07 -57.82
CA ALA A 12 -32.70 -63.98 -56.38
C ALA A 12 -31.40 -63.67 -55.60
N MET A 13 -30.26 -64.25 -56.00
CA MET A 13 -28.95 -63.94 -55.41
C MET A 13 -28.49 -62.52 -55.70
N ILE A 14 -28.68 -62.03 -56.93
CA ILE A 14 -28.40 -60.63 -57.28
C ILE A 14 -29.30 -59.69 -56.48
N LEU A 15 -30.61 -59.95 -56.45
CA LEU A 15 -31.57 -59.13 -55.72
C LEU A 15 -31.24 -59.11 -54.22
N PHE A 16 -30.92 -60.26 -53.63
CA PHE A 16 -30.49 -60.34 -52.23
C PHE A 16 -29.21 -59.54 -51.98
N SER A 17 -28.24 -59.63 -52.88
CA SER A 17 -26.98 -58.89 -52.77
C SER A 17 -27.21 -57.38 -52.87
N VAL A 18 -28.01 -56.93 -53.84
CA VAL A 18 -28.37 -55.50 -54.00
C VAL A 18 -29.18 -55.00 -52.81
N CYS A 19 -30.17 -55.76 -52.33
CA CYS A 19 -30.93 -55.42 -51.12
C CYS A 19 -30.04 -55.34 -49.89
N SER A 20 -29.09 -56.26 -49.71
CA SER A 20 -28.13 -56.19 -48.60
C SER A 20 -27.25 -54.94 -48.67
N LEU A 21 -26.78 -54.58 -49.88
CA LEU A 21 -25.96 -53.38 -50.08
C LEU A 21 -26.77 -52.12 -49.78
N LEU A 22 -28.03 -52.04 -50.23
CA LEU A 22 -28.92 -50.93 -49.93
C LEU A 22 -29.19 -50.80 -48.43
N CYS A 23 -29.46 -51.91 -47.74
CA CYS A 23 -29.62 -51.91 -46.27
C CYS A 23 -28.36 -51.42 -45.56
N VAL A 24 -27.16 -51.83 -46.01
CA VAL A 24 -25.89 -51.37 -45.44
C VAL A 24 -25.69 -49.87 -45.67
N VAL A 25 -25.95 -49.36 -46.87
CA VAL A 25 -25.81 -47.93 -47.19
C VAL A 25 -26.79 -47.08 -46.37
N VAL A 26 -28.06 -47.51 -46.27
CA VAL A 26 -29.08 -46.80 -45.49
C VAL A 26 -28.78 -46.85 -43.99
N GLU A 27 -28.35 -48.00 -43.45
CA GLU A 27 -27.98 -48.12 -42.05
C GLU A 27 -26.71 -47.32 -41.71
N SER A 28 -25.75 -47.23 -42.64
CA SER A 28 -24.58 -46.35 -42.52
C SER A 28 -25.00 -44.88 -42.46
N ALA A 29 -25.83 -44.42 -43.41
CA ALA A 29 -26.36 -43.06 -43.43
C ALA A 29 -27.16 -42.74 -42.16
N ARG A 30 -27.97 -43.69 -41.69
CA ARG A 30 -28.74 -43.56 -40.44
C ARG A 30 -27.85 -43.49 -39.22
N THR A 31 -26.80 -44.30 -39.14
CA THR A 31 -25.84 -44.29 -38.03
C THR A 31 -25.05 -42.97 -37.99
N ALA A 32 -24.69 -42.42 -39.15
CA ALA A 32 -24.10 -41.08 -39.23
C ALA A 32 -25.08 -40.00 -38.76
N GLY A 33 -26.33 -40.03 -39.24
CA GLY A 33 -27.39 -39.11 -38.81
C GLY A 33 -27.70 -39.21 -37.31
N ALA A 34 -27.70 -40.43 -36.76
CA ALA A 34 -27.85 -40.69 -35.34
C ALA A 34 -26.73 -40.05 -34.51
N ARG A 35 -25.47 -40.14 -34.96
CA ARG A 35 -24.36 -39.45 -34.29
C ARG A 35 -24.51 -37.93 -34.31
N CYS A 36 -24.92 -37.34 -35.44
CA CYS A 36 -25.19 -35.91 -35.53
C CYS A 36 -26.34 -35.47 -34.62
N TYR A 37 -27.45 -36.22 -34.62
CA TYR A 37 -28.58 -35.97 -33.74
C TYR A 37 -28.18 -36.04 -32.27
N LEU A 38 -27.42 -37.08 -31.90
CA LEU A 38 -26.93 -37.24 -30.54
C LEU A 38 -25.99 -36.10 -30.13
N ARG A 39 -25.08 -35.69 -31.03
CA ARG A 39 -24.18 -34.55 -30.75
C ARG A 39 -24.98 -33.28 -30.45
N MET A 40 -25.95 -32.95 -31.30
CA MET A 40 -26.85 -31.81 -31.09
C MET A 40 -27.62 -31.92 -29.77
N ALA A 41 -28.16 -33.11 -29.44
CA ALA A 41 -28.89 -33.34 -28.21
C ALA A 41 -28.02 -33.14 -26.96
N VAL A 42 -26.79 -33.67 -26.97
CA VAL A 42 -25.85 -33.53 -25.86
C VAL A 42 -25.39 -32.07 -25.71
N ASP A 43 -25.03 -31.40 -26.80
CA ASP A 43 -24.62 -29.98 -26.77
C ASP A 43 -25.76 -29.09 -26.26
N SER A 44 -26.99 -29.26 -26.78
CA SER A 44 -28.16 -28.47 -26.32
C SER A 44 -28.51 -28.75 -24.85
N SER A 45 -28.28 -29.98 -24.39
CA SER A 45 -28.51 -30.35 -22.98
C SER A 45 -27.45 -29.73 -22.06
N ALA A 46 -26.19 -29.66 -22.51
CA ALA A 46 -25.13 -28.97 -21.79
C ALA A 46 -25.35 -27.45 -21.74
N ASP A 47 -25.80 -26.83 -22.84
CA ASP A 47 -26.19 -25.42 -22.85
C ASP A 47 -27.35 -25.15 -21.87
N SER A 48 -28.33 -26.06 -21.81
CA SER A 48 -29.46 -25.96 -20.87
C SER A 48 -29.00 -26.11 -19.42
N LEU A 49 -28.03 -26.99 -19.15
CA LEU A 49 -27.41 -27.13 -17.83
C LEU A 49 -26.70 -25.83 -17.43
N MET A 50 -25.89 -25.26 -18.32
CA MET A 50 -25.19 -23.99 -18.09
C MET A 50 -26.15 -22.78 -18.09
N ALA A 51 -27.37 -22.88 -18.61
CA ALA A 51 -28.35 -21.80 -18.47
C ALA A 51 -28.84 -21.63 -17.01
N GLN A 52 -28.55 -22.59 -16.12
CA GLN A 52 -28.91 -22.55 -14.70
C GLN A 52 -27.90 -21.78 -13.83
N TYR A 53 -27.21 -20.78 -14.38
CA TYR A 53 -26.31 -19.92 -13.61
C TYR A 53 -27.00 -19.26 -12.42
N HIS A 54 -26.22 -18.92 -11.39
CA HIS A 54 -26.71 -18.32 -10.17
C HIS A 54 -27.21 -16.88 -10.41
N ARG A 55 -28.54 -16.70 -10.37
CA ARG A 55 -29.19 -15.44 -10.76
C ARG A 55 -28.76 -14.24 -9.93
N GLU A 56 -28.56 -14.40 -8.62
CA GLU A 56 -28.16 -13.27 -7.76
C GLU A 56 -26.73 -12.79 -8.07
N LEU A 57 -25.82 -13.70 -8.45
CA LEU A 57 -24.45 -13.33 -8.85
C LEU A 57 -24.50 -12.54 -10.16
N TRP A 58 -25.28 -13.02 -11.12
CA TRP A 58 -25.49 -12.31 -12.37
C TRP A 58 -26.15 -10.95 -12.17
N ASP A 59 -27.24 -10.88 -11.39
CA ASP A 59 -28.04 -9.67 -11.20
C ASP A 59 -27.25 -8.56 -10.51
N LYS A 60 -26.39 -8.89 -9.54
CA LYS A 60 -25.58 -7.92 -8.79
C LYS A 60 -24.21 -7.66 -9.37
N TYR A 61 -23.54 -8.69 -9.87
CA TYR A 61 -22.12 -8.65 -10.21
C TYR A 61 -21.84 -9.03 -11.66
N ARG A 62 -22.83 -9.52 -12.42
CA ARG A 62 -22.66 -9.96 -13.81
C ARG A 62 -21.64 -11.10 -13.97
N ILE A 63 -21.50 -11.90 -12.93
CA ILE A 63 -20.68 -13.12 -12.92
C ILE A 63 -21.58 -14.33 -13.21
N LEU A 64 -21.14 -15.19 -14.14
CA LEU A 64 -21.79 -16.46 -14.40
C LEU A 64 -21.10 -17.58 -13.61
N GLY A 65 -21.89 -18.33 -12.86
CA GLY A 65 -21.44 -19.48 -12.11
C GLY A 65 -22.59 -20.45 -11.91
N LEU A 66 -22.38 -21.73 -12.24
CA LEU A 66 -23.35 -22.78 -11.99
C LEU A 66 -23.12 -23.31 -10.57
N GLU A 67 -24.08 -23.07 -9.69
CA GLU A 67 -24.02 -23.59 -8.32
C GLU A 67 -24.30 -25.09 -8.33
N TYR A 68 -23.51 -25.86 -7.58
CA TYR A 68 -23.70 -27.30 -7.46
C TYR A 68 -23.35 -27.78 -6.04
N ASP A 69 -24.05 -28.82 -5.58
CA ASP A 69 -23.73 -29.49 -4.30
C ASP A 69 -22.76 -30.66 -4.51
N LYS A 70 -23.06 -31.49 -5.52
CA LYS A 70 -22.32 -32.70 -5.86
C LYS A 70 -22.38 -32.97 -7.36
N ALA A 71 -21.36 -33.64 -7.89
CA ALA A 71 -21.28 -33.98 -9.31
C ALA A 71 -22.50 -34.82 -9.77
N GLU A 72 -23.00 -35.73 -8.94
CA GLU A 72 -24.15 -36.58 -9.27
C GLU A 72 -25.45 -35.78 -9.49
N THR A 73 -25.57 -34.60 -8.86
CA THR A 73 -26.70 -33.70 -9.09
C THR A 73 -26.67 -33.17 -10.52
N LEU A 74 -25.49 -32.72 -10.99
CA LEU A 74 -25.31 -32.25 -12.37
C LEU A 74 -25.49 -33.38 -13.39
N GLU A 75 -25.01 -34.60 -13.09
CA GLU A 75 -25.24 -35.78 -13.95
C GLU A 75 -26.74 -36.06 -14.12
N LYS A 76 -27.51 -35.94 -13.03
CA LYS A 76 -28.96 -36.13 -13.05
C LYS A 76 -29.66 -35.03 -13.84
N GLU A 77 -29.30 -33.77 -13.64
CA GLU A 77 -29.88 -32.64 -14.38
C GLU A 77 -29.57 -32.74 -15.89
N LEU A 78 -28.34 -33.06 -16.25
CA LEU A 78 -27.96 -33.28 -17.65
C LEU A 78 -28.76 -34.42 -18.28
N ARG A 79 -29.03 -35.51 -17.52
CA ARG A 79 -29.91 -36.60 -17.95
C ARG A 79 -31.33 -36.14 -18.22
N GLU A 80 -31.87 -35.30 -17.35
CA GLU A 80 -33.22 -34.75 -17.50
C GLU A 80 -33.33 -33.85 -18.73
N PHE A 81 -32.30 -33.05 -19.04
CA PHE A 81 -32.26 -32.25 -20.27
C PHE A 81 -32.08 -33.10 -21.54
N MET A 82 -31.39 -34.25 -21.46
CA MET A 82 -31.26 -35.18 -22.57
C MET A 82 -32.55 -35.99 -22.84
N ARG A 83 -33.41 -36.20 -21.82
CA ARG A 83 -34.59 -37.08 -21.91
C ARG A 83 -35.52 -36.76 -23.10
N PRO A 84 -35.92 -35.50 -23.38
CA PRO A 84 -36.78 -35.18 -24.51
C PRO A 84 -36.21 -35.62 -25.86
N TYR A 85 -34.88 -35.59 -26.02
CA TYR A 85 -34.22 -36.04 -27.24
C TYR A 85 -34.21 -37.55 -27.40
N MET A 86 -34.13 -38.29 -26.29
CA MET A 86 -34.15 -39.76 -26.27
C MET A 86 -35.57 -40.32 -26.48
N GLU A 87 -36.58 -39.61 -25.99
CA GLU A 87 -37.99 -40.00 -26.09
C GLU A 87 -38.68 -39.51 -27.38
N ALA A 88 -37.98 -38.68 -28.18
CA ALA A 88 -38.50 -38.17 -29.44
C ALA A 88 -38.81 -39.32 -30.44
N GLY A 89 -40.03 -39.35 -30.96
CA GLY A 89 -40.45 -40.29 -31.99
C GLY A 89 -39.81 -39.98 -33.35
N ASN A 90 -38.54 -40.33 -33.53
CA ASN A 90 -37.76 -40.06 -34.74
C ASN A 90 -37.07 -41.34 -35.30
N TRP A 91 -36.25 -41.18 -36.35
CA TRP A 91 -35.56 -42.27 -37.03
C TRP A 91 -34.32 -42.80 -36.26
N TYR A 92 -34.04 -42.25 -35.07
CA TYR A 92 -32.84 -42.48 -34.27
C TYR A 92 -33.20 -42.89 -32.82
N PRO A 93 -33.84 -44.06 -32.62
CA PRO A 93 -34.16 -44.53 -31.27
C PRO A 93 -32.88 -44.78 -30.46
N MET A 94 -32.77 -44.10 -29.31
CA MET A 94 -31.59 -44.08 -28.45
C MET A 94 -32.00 -44.17 -26.98
N LYS A 95 -31.09 -44.69 -26.15
CA LYS A 95 -31.23 -44.71 -24.69
C LYS A 95 -29.93 -44.23 -24.06
N ALA A 96 -30.02 -43.22 -23.19
CA ALA A 96 -28.89 -42.78 -22.38
C ALA A 96 -28.64 -43.77 -21.24
N ASP A 97 -27.58 -44.56 -21.33
CA ASP A 97 -27.25 -45.56 -20.33
C ASP A 97 -26.52 -44.91 -19.16
N GLN A 98 -25.48 -44.13 -19.47
CA GLN A 98 -24.64 -43.51 -18.48
C GLN A 98 -24.27 -42.08 -18.87
N ILE A 99 -24.33 -41.18 -17.89
CA ILE A 99 -23.84 -39.81 -18.00
C ILE A 99 -22.89 -39.64 -16.82
N ARG A 100 -21.70 -39.11 -17.08
CA ARG A 100 -20.69 -38.84 -16.05
C ARG A 100 -20.12 -37.45 -16.22
N ILE A 101 -19.94 -36.72 -15.13
CA ILE A 101 -19.08 -35.53 -15.13
C ILE A 101 -17.63 -36.01 -15.05
N THR A 102 -16.81 -35.60 -16.03
CA THR A 102 -15.40 -36.00 -16.12
C THR A 102 -14.48 -35.00 -15.44
N ASP A 103 -14.80 -33.71 -15.50
CA ASP A 103 -14.01 -32.64 -14.93
C ASP A 103 -14.86 -31.37 -14.72
N MET A 104 -14.49 -30.54 -13.75
CA MET A 104 -15.16 -29.27 -13.44
C MET A 104 -14.16 -28.23 -12.99
N THR A 105 -14.33 -26.99 -13.46
CA THR A 105 -13.53 -25.86 -13.00
C THR A 105 -14.38 -24.88 -12.20
N GLY A 106 -13.95 -24.60 -10.96
CA GLY A 106 -14.58 -23.64 -10.06
C GLY A 106 -14.11 -22.20 -10.26
N LEU A 107 -14.97 -21.22 -9.95
CA LEU A 107 -14.62 -19.79 -10.02
C LEU A 107 -13.43 -19.42 -9.11
N THR A 108 -13.32 -20.06 -7.95
CA THR A 108 -12.26 -19.79 -6.96
C THR A 108 -10.96 -20.57 -7.23
N GLN A 109 -10.92 -21.41 -8.27
CA GLN A 109 -9.74 -22.22 -8.60
C GLN A 109 -8.70 -21.43 -9.39
N GLY A 110 -7.47 -21.94 -9.45
CA GLY A 110 -6.38 -21.37 -10.25
C GLY A 110 -5.93 -19.98 -9.78
N ASP A 111 -5.93 -19.75 -8.46
CA ASP A 111 -5.64 -18.46 -7.83
C ASP A 111 -6.58 -17.33 -8.32
N GLY A 112 -7.85 -17.65 -8.57
CA GLY A 112 -8.87 -16.68 -8.97
C GLY A 112 -8.85 -16.33 -10.46
N ARG A 113 -7.97 -16.92 -11.28
CA ARG A 113 -7.84 -16.60 -12.71
C ARG A 113 -9.13 -16.72 -13.52
N TYR A 114 -9.98 -17.69 -13.16
CA TYR A 114 -11.23 -17.95 -13.88
C TYR A 114 -12.27 -16.90 -13.56
N PHE A 115 -12.31 -16.48 -12.29
CA PHE A 115 -13.12 -15.35 -11.86
C PHE A 115 -12.65 -14.03 -12.51
N GLU A 116 -11.34 -13.78 -12.58
CA GLU A 116 -10.79 -12.62 -13.31
C GLU A 116 -11.24 -12.64 -14.79
N GLN A 117 -11.14 -13.79 -15.44
CA GLN A 117 -11.50 -13.93 -16.85
C GLN A 117 -13.00 -13.68 -17.08
N GLU A 118 -13.89 -14.16 -16.20
CA GLU A 118 -15.34 -13.85 -16.27
C GLU A 118 -15.60 -12.34 -16.20
N ILE A 119 -14.88 -11.62 -15.32
CA ILE A 119 -14.98 -10.15 -15.24
C ILE A 119 -14.52 -9.52 -16.55
N LEU A 120 -13.36 -9.93 -17.06
CA LEU A 120 -12.79 -9.38 -18.29
C LEU A 120 -13.71 -9.63 -19.49
N ASP A 121 -14.24 -10.85 -19.63
CA ASP A 121 -15.16 -11.24 -20.69
C ASP A 121 -16.45 -10.42 -20.64
N TYR A 122 -17.01 -10.19 -19.45
CA TYR A 122 -18.16 -9.30 -19.29
C TYR A 122 -17.81 -7.84 -19.66
N MET A 123 -16.67 -7.34 -19.17
CA MET A 123 -16.27 -5.95 -19.35
C MET A 123 -15.94 -5.60 -20.81
N LYS A 124 -15.57 -6.57 -21.67
CA LYS A 124 -15.49 -6.35 -23.13
C LYS A 124 -16.75 -5.69 -23.70
N TYR A 125 -17.92 -6.04 -23.17
CA TYR A 125 -19.22 -5.51 -23.60
C TYR A 125 -19.79 -4.46 -22.63
N GLY A 126 -19.35 -4.47 -21.37
CA GLY A 126 -19.79 -3.54 -20.33
C GLY A 126 -19.20 -2.13 -20.42
N LEU A 127 -18.16 -1.91 -21.25
CA LEU A 127 -17.45 -0.63 -21.37
C LEU A 127 -18.08 0.37 -22.36
N LEU A 128 -19.30 0.12 -22.87
CA LEU A 128 -19.94 0.98 -23.88
C LEU A 128 -20.16 2.44 -23.44
N ASP A 129 -20.31 2.68 -22.14
CA ASP A 129 -20.51 4.02 -21.55
C ASP A 129 -19.21 4.65 -21.02
N VAL A 130 -18.04 4.07 -21.32
CA VAL A 130 -16.73 4.55 -20.83
C VAL A 130 -15.99 5.27 -21.93
N ASP A 131 -15.36 6.39 -21.56
CA ASP A 131 -14.42 7.05 -22.44
C ASP A 131 -13.16 6.18 -22.60
N TRP A 132 -13.00 5.61 -23.80
CA TRP A 132 -11.88 4.72 -24.13
C TRP A 132 -10.55 5.46 -24.13
N ASP A 133 -10.55 6.78 -24.37
CA ASP A 133 -9.33 7.59 -24.36
C ASP A 133 -8.75 7.71 -22.93
N GLU A 134 -9.55 7.48 -21.87
CA GLU A 134 -9.09 7.42 -20.47
C GLU A 134 -8.66 6.01 -20.01
N LEU A 135 -8.97 4.97 -20.80
CA LEU A 135 -8.75 3.55 -20.51
C LEU A 135 -7.99 2.89 -21.66
N ASP A 136 -6.82 3.45 -21.97
CA ASP A 136 -5.90 2.92 -22.96
C ASP A 136 -4.57 2.46 -22.33
N GLU A 137 -3.67 1.91 -23.15
CA GLU A 137 -2.39 1.41 -22.67
C GLU A 137 -1.45 2.54 -22.23
N ALA A 138 -1.52 3.71 -22.88
CA ALA A 138 -0.68 4.86 -22.54
C ALA A 138 -1.05 5.45 -21.18
N GLY A 139 -2.34 5.67 -20.93
CA GLY A 139 -2.87 6.13 -19.64
C GLY A 139 -2.62 5.13 -18.52
N ALA A 140 -2.67 3.82 -18.80
CA ALA A 140 -2.30 2.79 -17.82
C ALA A 140 -0.82 2.86 -17.43
N ILE A 141 0.07 3.15 -18.39
CA ILE A 141 1.51 3.34 -18.14
C ILE A 141 1.74 4.62 -17.35
N GLU A 142 1.11 5.73 -17.73
CA GLU A 142 1.22 7.01 -17.02
C GLU A 142 0.74 6.88 -15.57
N LEU A 143 -0.42 6.25 -15.35
CA LEU A 143 -0.95 6.00 -14.02
C LEU A 143 -0.02 5.09 -13.20
N SER A 144 0.56 4.06 -13.84
CA SER A 144 1.55 3.22 -13.17
C SER A 144 2.81 4.01 -12.79
N GLY A 145 3.24 4.96 -13.63
CA GLY A 145 4.34 5.86 -13.34
C GLY A 145 4.03 6.75 -12.14
N ALA A 146 2.90 7.45 -12.16
CA ALA A 146 2.45 8.30 -11.05
C ALA A 146 2.24 7.50 -9.75
N TRP A 147 1.69 6.28 -9.85
CA TRP A 147 1.54 5.37 -8.71
C TRP A 147 2.87 5.05 -8.06
N LYS A 148 3.86 4.63 -8.87
CA LYS A 148 5.18 4.27 -8.39
C LYS A 148 5.92 5.47 -7.82
N GLU A 149 6.00 6.56 -8.58
CA GLU A 149 6.71 7.78 -8.18
C GLU A 149 6.13 8.36 -6.88
N GLY A 150 4.81 8.52 -6.78
CA GLY A 150 4.16 9.02 -5.57
C GLY A 150 4.47 8.15 -4.35
N ASN A 151 4.37 6.82 -4.48
CA ASN A 151 4.68 5.93 -3.36
C ASN A 151 6.18 5.90 -3.00
N SER A 152 7.08 5.95 -3.98
CA SER A 152 8.54 6.01 -3.76
C SER A 152 8.93 7.31 -3.07
N VAL A 153 8.40 8.45 -3.52
CA VAL A 153 8.61 9.76 -2.87
C VAL A 153 8.07 9.78 -1.45
N ASN A 154 6.88 9.22 -1.20
CA ASN A 154 6.34 9.12 0.15
C ASN A 154 7.23 8.26 1.07
N ARG A 155 7.69 7.08 0.62
CA ARG A 155 8.62 6.24 1.40
C ARG A 155 9.93 6.95 1.72
N VAL A 156 10.51 7.66 0.75
CA VAL A 156 11.73 8.47 0.97
C VAL A 156 11.45 9.61 1.95
N SER A 157 10.32 10.31 1.80
CA SER A 157 9.89 11.38 2.70
C SER A 157 9.77 10.91 4.15
N GLU A 158 9.13 9.75 4.40
CA GLU A 158 8.97 9.19 5.74
C GLU A 158 10.32 8.90 6.41
N LEU A 159 11.29 8.35 5.66
CA LEU A 159 12.64 8.07 6.15
C LEU A 159 13.34 9.37 6.59
N TYR A 160 13.35 10.39 5.73
CA TYR A 160 14.06 11.64 6.00
C TYR A 160 13.34 12.54 7.02
N SER A 161 12.01 12.51 7.08
CA SER A 161 11.24 13.18 8.13
C SER A 161 11.50 12.58 9.51
N ALA A 162 11.75 11.27 9.60
CA ALA A 162 12.20 10.66 10.86
C ALA A 162 13.59 11.16 11.26
N HIS A 163 14.49 11.36 10.30
CA HIS A 163 15.83 11.91 10.57
C HIS A 163 15.78 13.36 11.03
N SER A 164 14.84 14.19 10.55
CA SER A 164 14.73 15.60 10.96
C SER A 164 14.52 15.71 12.48
N ARG A 165 13.71 14.81 13.05
CA ARG A 165 13.54 14.70 14.52
C ARG A 165 14.82 14.30 15.25
N GLU A 166 15.64 13.45 14.64
CA GLU A 166 16.94 13.08 15.20
C GLU A 166 17.96 14.22 15.09
N ALA A 167 17.95 14.98 13.99
CA ALA A 167 18.78 16.18 13.84
C ALA A 167 18.45 17.23 14.92
N VAL A 168 17.17 17.45 15.22
CA VAL A 168 16.74 18.31 16.35
C VAL A 168 17.26 17.79 17.70
N ARG A 169 17.36 16.47 17.91
CA ARG A 169 17.96 15.92 19.14
C ARG A 169 19.46 16.17 19.20
N VAL A 170 20.16 16.18 18.06
CA VAL A 170 21.57 16.59 17.99
C VAL A 170 21.70 18.07 18.34
N GLU A 171 20.82 18.93 17.84
CA GLU A 171 20.77 20.36 18.20
C GLU A 171 20.54 20.59 19.70
N LYS A 172 19.58 19.88 20.30
CA LYS A 172 19.32 19.94 21.76
C LYS A 172 20.53 19.53 22.60
N ALA A 173 21.36 18.61 22.11
CA ALA A 173 22.61 18.24 22.79
C ALA A 173 23.63 19.38 22.75
N LEU A 174 23.72 20.12 21.63
CA LEU A 174 24.55 21.33 21.57
C LEU A 174 24.03 22.47 22.43
N GLU A 175 22.71 22.69 22.49
CA GLU A 175 22.12 23.67 23.42
C GLU A 175 22.53 23.39 24.87
N THR A 176 22.57 22.11 25.24
CA THR A 176 23.01 21.67 26.56
C THR A 176 24.48 21.99 26.81
N ILE A 177 25.37 21.70 25.85
CA ILE A 177 26.80 22.05 25.96
C ILE A 177 26.96 23.57 26.08
N ASN A 178 26.26 24.35 25.27
CA ASN A 178 26.36 25.80 25.31
C ASN A 178 25.88 26.40 26.62
N SER A 179 24.82 25.84 27.22
CA SER A 179 24.36 26.28 28.55
C SER A 179 25.46 26.15 29.60
N THR A 180 26.26 25.08 29.54
CA THR A 180 27.43 24.88 30.41
C THR A 180 28.52 25.91 30.14
N LEU A 181 28.80 26.22 28.88
CA LEU A 181 29.81 27.23 28.50
C LEU A 181 29.40 28.66 28.88
N LEU A 182 28.10 28.98 28.83
CA LEU A 182 27.57 30.25 29.34
C LEU A 182 27.67 30.31 30.87
N ALA A 183 27.36 29.22 31.57
CA ALA A 183 27.53 29.14 33.02
C ALA A 183 29.01 29.30 33.43
N GLN A 184 29.95 28.73 32.67
CA GLN A 184 31.39 28.95 32.85
C GLN A 184 31.74 30.44 32.78
N ARG A 185 31.25 31.16 31.76
CA ARG A 185 31.47 32.61 31.62
C ARG A 185 30.92 33.39 32.81
N GLU A 186 29.68 33.09 33.21
CA GLU A 186 29.04 33.74 34.37
C GLU A 186 29.84 33.52 35.65
N ARG A 187 30.32 32.29 35.89
CA ARG A 187 31.17 31.97 37.04
C ARG A 187 32.52 32.67 36.97
N TRP A 188 33.10 32.82 35.78
CA TRP A 188 34.35 33.54 35.60
C TRP A 188 34.21 35.03 35.96
N GLU A 189 33.12 35.67 35.54
CA GLU A 189 32.79 37.06 35.89
C GLU A 189 32.55 37.21 37.40
N GLN A 190 31.76 36.31 38.02
CA GLN A 190 31.55 36.32 39.48
C GLN A 190 32.84 36.11 40.27
N GLY A 191 33.76 35.26 39.78
CA GLY A 191 35.08 35.09 40.37
C GLY A 191 35.91 36.38 40.31
N LYS A 192 35.85 37.09 39.19
CA LYS A 192 36.50 38.41 39.05
C LYS A 192 35.94 39.42 40.06
N ASP A 193 34.61 39.48 40.22
CA ASP A 193 33.97 40.38 41.20
C ASP A 193 34.34 40.05 42.65
N CYS A 194 34.59 38.78 42.98
CA CYS A 194 35.11 38.37 44.28
C CYS A 194 36.56 38.86 44.46
N LEU A 195 37.42 38.67 43.46
CA LEU A 195 38.79 39.19 43.50
C LEU A 195 38.83 40.71 43.65
N ASP A 196 37.96 41.44 42.93
CA ASP A 196 37.88 42.91 43.00
C ASP A 196 37.48 43.41 44.40
N ARG A 197 36.70 42.61 45.15
CA ARG A 197 36.30 42.85 46.54
C ARG A 197 37.24 42.23 47.58
N LEU A 198 38.35 41.62 47.15
CA LEU A 198 39.31 40.90 48.02
C LEU A 198 38.68 39.72 48.79
N ASP A 199 37.60 39.15 48.25
CA ASP A 199 36.90 38.00 48.83
C ASP A 199 37.50 36.68 48.31
N GLY A 200 38.59 36.22 48.95
CA GLY A 200 39.28 34.98 48.59
C GLY A 200 38.42 33.72 48.75
N GLY A 201 37.64 33.64 49.83
CA GLY A 201 36.74 32.50 50.08
C GLY A 201 35.60 32.42 49.06
N GLY A 202 35.02 33.57 48.69
CA GLY A 202 34.05 33.68 47.62
C GLY A 202 34.64 33.34 46.25
N PHE A 203 35.87 33.78 45.97
CA PHE A 203 36.60 33.41 44.75
C PHE A 203 36.76 31.89 44.65
N VAL A 204 37.35 31.24 45.66
CA VAL A 204 37.54 29.78 45.67
C VAL A 204 36.21 29.04 45.53
N SER A 205 35.13 29.54 46.14
CA SER A 205 33.78 28.96 45.98
C SER A 205 33.27 29.04 44.53
N GLN A 206 33.36 30.20 43.87
CA GLN A 206 32.92 30.37 42.48
C GLN A 206 33.77 29.55 41.50
N THR A 207 35.07 29.53 41.74
CA THR A 207 36.06 28.79 40.95
C THR A 207 35.85 27.28 41.05
N ASN A 208 35.52 26.76 42.24
CA ASN A 208 35.10 25.36 42.42
C ASN A 208 33.77 25.03 41.72
N LYS A 209 32.80 25.95 41.72
CA LYS A 209 31.56 25.77 40.95
C LYS A 209 31.84 25.73 39.44
N MET A 210 32.77 26.54 38.96
CA MET A 210 33.21 26.54 37.56
C MET A 210 33.84 25.20 37.17
N ILE A 211 34.70 24.61 38.02
CA ILE A 211 35.23 23.26 37.81
C ILE A 211 34.08 22.25 37.65
N ARG A 212 33.08 22.26 38.55
CA ARG A 212 31.94 21.34 38.48
C ARG A 212 31.13 21.47 37.19
N GLU A 213 31.01 22.68 36.63
CA GLU A 213 30.37 22.87 35.32
C GLU A 213 31.23 22.27 34.20
N LEU A 214 32.54 22.52 34.20
CA LEU A 214 33.45 21.97 33.18
C LEU A 214 33.57 20.44 33.24
N GLU A 215 33.46 19.83 34.42
CA GLU A 215 33.45 18.37 34.60
C GLU A 215 32.26 17.69 33.92
N ARG A 216 31.17 18.43 33.65
CA ARG A 216 30.00 17.90 32.93
C ARG A 216 30.25 17.83 31.42
N LEU A 217 31.14 18.67 30.87
CA LEU A 217 31.35 18.78 29.42
C LEU A 217 31.71 17.45 28.76
N PRO A 218 32.66 16.62 29.26
CA PRO A 218 32.96 15.33 28.64
C PRO A 218 31.74 14.40 28.50
N GLY A 219 30.85 14.39 29.50
CA GLY A 219 29.62 13.58 29.45
C GLY A 219 28.59 14.13 28.45
N GLN A 220 28.50 15.45 28.34
CA GLN A 220 27.63 16.13 27.37
C GLN A 220 28.14 15.95 25.93
N VAL A 221 29.45 16.08 25.71
CA VAL A 221 30.10 15.80 24.40
C VAL A 221 29.86 14.35 23.99
N LYS A 222 30.04 13.38 24.88
CA LYS A 222 29.75 11.97 24.59
C LYS A 222 28.28 11.73 24.22
N THR A 223 27.36 12.46 24.83
CA THR A 223 25.92 12.39 24.51
C THR A 223 25.64 12.95 23.11
N TYR A 224 26.29 14.06 22.75
CA TYR A 224 26.24 14.63 21.41
C TYR A 224 26.82 13.65 20.36
N GLU A 225 28.03 13.13 20.58
CA GLU A 225 28.71 12.17 19.69
C GLU A 225 27.81 10.97 19.41
N LYS A 226 27.23 10.38 20.46
CA LYS A 226 26.32 9.24 20.33
C LYS A 226 25.11 9.56 19.44
N ARG A 227 24.48 10.72 19.64
CA ARG A 227 23.32 11.13 18.83
C ARG A 227 23.71 11.42 17.37
N ALA A 228 24.86 12.05 17.17
CA ALA A 228 25.39 12.33 15.83
C ALA A 228 25.73 11.04 15.08
N ASP A 229 26.33 10.04 15.76
CA ASP A 229 26.62 8.73 15.18
C ASP A 229 25.36 7.92 14.86
N GLU A 230 24.37 7.95 15.75
CA GLU A 230 23.06 7.34 15.50
C GLU A 230 22.37 7.95 14.27
N LEU A 231 22.43 9.28 14.12
CA LEU A 231 21.91 9.98 12.94
C LEU A 231 22.68 9.61 11.67
N TYR A 232 24.02 9.65 11.72
CA TYR A 232 24.87 9.32 10.58
C TYR A 232 24.60 7.90 10.07
N LYS A 233 24.55 6.92 10.96
CA LYS A 233 24.25 5.53 10.60
C LYS A 233 22.87 5.39 9.93
N LYS A 234 21.85 6.01 10.52
CA LYS A 234 20.48 5.98 9.95
C LYS A 234 20.39 6.62 8.57
N LEU A 235 21.19 7.67 8.31
CA LEU A 235 21.27 8.31 7.01
C LEU A 235 21.95 7.40 5.99
N THR A 236 23.05 6.72 6.34
CA THR A 236 23.68 5.71 5.48
C THR A 236 22.69 4.60 5.11
N ASP A 237 21.94 4.06 6.09
CA ASP A 237 20.94 3.03 5.84
C ASP A 237 19.79 3.54 4.93
N SER A 238 19.42 4.82 5.08
CA SER A 238 18.33 5.42 4.28
C SER A 238 18.78 5.78 2.87
N ARG A 239 20.07 6.07 2.68
CA ARG A 239 20.68 6.29 1.37
C ARG A 239 20.62 5.03 0.52
N GLU A 240 20.88 3.87 1.10
CA GLU A 240 20.73 2.58 0.40
C GLU A 240 19.28 2.38 -0.07
N ARG A 241 18.29 2.65 0.79
CA ARG A 241 16.87 2.56 0.43
C ARG A 241 16.48 3.57 -0.66
N PHE A 242 16.99 4.79 -0.61
CA PHE A 242 16.74 5.78 -1.67
C PHE A 242 17.24 5.30 -3.04
N LEU A 243 18.40 4.64 -3.08
CA LEU A 243 18.93 4.07 -4.33
C LEU A 243 18.07 2.94 -4.89
N GLU A 244 17.39 2.16 -4.04
CA GLU A 244 16.42 1.14 -4.46
C GLU A 244 15.18 1.76 -5.13
N GLU A 245 14.73 2.91 -4.61
CA GLU A 245 13.54 3.64 -5.10
C GLU A 245 13.82 4.46 -6.38
N THR A 246 15.09 4.70 -6.70
CA THR A 246 15.53 5.63 -7.75
C THR A 246 14.99 5.31 -9.15
N ASN A 247 14.73 4.04 -9.44
CA ASN A 247 14.23 3.62 -10.76
C ASN A 247 12.76 3.98 -11.00
N ASP A 248 12.01 4.25 -9.94
CA ASP A 248 10.58 4.59 -9.99
C ASP A 248 10.35 6.11 -9.95
N LEU A 249 11.42 6.92 -9.94
CA LEU A 249 11.37 8.39 -9.90
C LEU A 249 11.67 9.02 -11.27
N SER A 250 11.01 10.13 -11.59
CA SER A 250 11.39 10.98 -12.72
C SER A 250 12.76 11.64 -12.50
N ASP A 251 13.44 12.01 -13.58
CA ASP A 251 14.79 12.59 -13.52
C ASP A 251 14.82 13.89 -12.71
N ASP A 252 13.80 14.75 -12.85
CA ASP A 252 13.70 16.02 -12.14
C ASP A 252 13.49 15.82 -10.63
N VAL A 253 12.57 14.93 -10.25
CA VAL A 253 12.29 14.61 -8.84
C VAL A 253 13.49 13.94 -8.20
N ARG A 254 14.14 13.01 -8.91
CA ARG A 254 15.37 12.36 -8.46
C ARG A 254 16.47 13.39 -8.20
N ALA A 255 16.69 14.34 -9.11
CA ALA A 255 17.68 15.38 -8.95
C ALA A 255 17.39 16.30 -7.75
N ALA A 256 16.12 16.66 -7.55
CA ALA A 256 15.69 17.48 -6.40
C ALA A 256 15.87 16.74 -5.07
N LEU A 257 15.50 15.45 -5.00
CA LEU A 257 15.72 14.63 -3.80
C LEU A 257 17.21 14.44 -3.52
N GLU A 258 18.01 14.18 -4.55
CA GLU A 258 19.46 14.05 -4.45
C GLU A 258 20.11 15.32 -3.89
N GLU A 259 19.69 16.50 -4.37
CA GLU A 259 20.11 17.80 -3.86
C GLU A 259 19.85 17.89 -2.35
N GLU A 260 18.60 17.68 -1.92
CA GLU A 260 18.19 17.79 -0.52
C GLU A 260 18.88 16.74 0.38
N ILE A 261 18.98 15.49 -0.07
CA ILE A 261 19.63 14.39 0.66
C ILE A 261 21.12 14.66 0.85
N SER A 262 21.83 15.13 -0.19
CA SER A 262 23.26 15.42 -0.10
C SER A 262 23.58 16.51 0.93
N GLN A 263 22.71 17.53 1.05
CA GLN A 263 22.83 18.57 2.07
C GLN A 263 22.60 17.99 3.46
N TYR A 264 21.63 17.09 3.60
CA TYR A 264 21.39 16.36 4.85
C TYR A 264 22.61 15.53 5.28
N GLU A 265 23.20 14.77 4.37
CA GLU A 265 24.40 13.96 4.65
C GLU A 265 25.59 14.85 5.04
N SER A 266 25.72 16.02 4.41
CA SER A 266 26.75 17.00 4.79
C SER A 266 26.59 17.50 6.23
N TYR A 267 25.35 17.66 6.70
CA TYR A 267 25.04 18.05 8.08
C TYR A 267 25.49 16.99 9.09
N ALA A 268 25.32 15.70 8.78
CA ALA A 268 25.60 14.59 9.68
C ALA A 268 27.02 14.01 9.58
N ALA A 269 27.87 14.53 8.69
CA ALA A 269 29.19 13.99 8.40
C ALA A 269 30.09 13.88 9.65
N GLN A 270 30.72 12.71 9.84
CA GLN A 270 31.58 12.42 10.99
C GLN A 270 32.79 13.36 11.09
N ASP A 271 33.38 13.76 9.97
CA ASP A 271 34.54 14.66 9.94
C ASP A 271 34.16 16.15 9.81
N GLY A 272 32.88 16.49 9.99
CA GLY A 272 32.40 17.86 9.88
C GLY A 272 33.13 18.79 10.86
N GLN A 273 33.38 20.04 10.45
CA GLN A 273 34.04 21.05 11.30
C GLN A 273 33.36 21.17 12.67
N ARG A 274 32.03 21.20 12.67
CA ARG A 274 31.21 21.24 13.89
C ARG A 274 31.51 20.11 14.85
N ARG A 275 31.64 18.89 14.34
CA ARG A 275 31.91 17.72 15.17
C ARG A 275 33.30 17.80 15.81
N ARG A 276 34.33 18.13 15.02
CA ARG A 276 35.70 18.33 15.54
C ARG A 276 35.78 19.39 16.64
N GLU A 277 35.08 20.51 16.48
CA GLU A 277 35.06 21.58 17.48
C GLU A 277 34.40 21.12 18.80
N VAL A 278 33.33 20.35 18.73
CA VAL A 278 32.63 19.82 19.91
C VAL A 278 33.47 18.73 20.59
N GLU A 279 34.08 17.83 19.84
CA GLU A 279 34.97 16.78 20.36
C GLU A 279 36.18 17.36 21.10
N ALA A 280 36.74 18.46 20.58
CA ALA A 280 37.87 19.17 21.21
C ALA A 280 37.55 19.70 22.62
N LEU A 281 36.28 20.03 22.92
CA LEU A 281 35.86 20.52 24.24
C LEU A 281 36.16 19.52 25.36
N THR A 282 36.20 18.22 25.07
CA THR A 282 36.53 17.19 26.07
C THR A 282 37.96 17.35 26.59
N ASN A 283 38.94 17.58 25.71
CA ASN A 283 40.33 17.76 26.12
C ASN A 283 40.56 19.19 26.64
N LEU A 284 39.98 20.20 25.98
CA LEU A 284 40.07 21.58 26.42
C LEU A 284 39.49 21.81 27.82
N SER A 285 38.36 21.18 28.16
CA SER A 285 37.78 21.27 29.51
C SER A 285 38.70 20.69 30.57
N ARG A 286 39.36 19.55 30.30
CA ARG A 286 40.35 18.95 31.22
C ARG A 286 41.54 19.88 31.46
N ASP A 287 42.06 20.50 30.40
CA ASP A 287 43.16 21.46 30.50
C ASP A 287 42.75 22.71 31.29
N ARG A 288 41.51 23.19 31.10
CA ARG A 288 40.97 24.32 31.87
C ARG A 288 40.72 23.97 33.33
N ILE A 289 40.25 22.77 33.64
CA ILE A 289 40.08 22.33 35.04
C ILE A 289 41.42 22.33 35.75
N ARG A 290 42.49 21.79 35.13
CA ARG A 290 43.85 21.82 35.72
C ARG A 290 44.31 23.25 35.97
N TRP A 291 44.16 24.12 34.97
CA TRP A 291 44.53 25.53 35.09
C TRP A 291 43.77 26.24 36.22
N ILE A 292 42.49 25.92 36.39
CA ILE A 292 41.66 26.47 37.47
C ILE A 292 42.10 25.92 38.83
N GLY A 293 42.53 24.66 38.92
CA GLY A 293 43.11 24.10 40.13
C GLY A 293 44.34 24.88 40.61
N GLU A 294 45.28 25.16 39.69
CA GLU A 294 46.47 25.99 39.99
C GLU A 294 46.08 27.40 40.48
N MET A 295 44.96 27.95 40.00
CA MET A 295 44.43 29.24 40.48
C MET A 295 43.88 29.18 41.89
N ILE A 296 43.25 28.07 42.27
CA ILE A 296 42.76 27.86 43.64
C ILE A 296 43.94 27.76 44.59
N ASP A 297 44.96 26.98 44.25
CA ASP A 297 46.17 26.83 45.07
C ASP A 297 46.83 28.20 45.34
N MET A 298 47.01 29.03 44.31
CA MET A 298 47.55 30.40 44.49
C MET A 298 46.65 31.30 45.35
N ALA A 299 45.33 31.18 45.23
CA ALA A 299 44.41 31.95 46.07
C ALA A 299 44.45 31.49 47.53
N GLU A 300 44.59 30.18 47.77
CA GLU A 300 44.73 29.61 49.10
C GLU A 300 46.05 30.02 49.76
N GLU A 301 47.17 30.05 49.02
CA GLU A 301 48.45 30.59 49.50
C GLU A 301 48.34 32.06 49.94
N VAL A 302 47.66 32.90 49.15
CA VAL A 302 47.43 34.31 49.51
C VAL A 302 46.55 34.43 50.76
N MET A 303 45.48 33.64 50.87
CA MET A 303 44.62 33.63 52.07
C MET A 303 45.38 33.15 53.30
N GLU A 304 46.20 32.10 53.18
CA GLU A 304 47.01 31.57 54.27
C GLU A 304 48.03 32.62 54.74
N TYR A 305 48.70 33.30 53.80
CA TYR A 305 49.62 34.39 54.11
C TYR A 305 48.92 35.53 54.86
N ILE A 306 47.76 36.01 54.37
CA ILE A 306 46.99 37.07 55.04
C ILE A 306 46.56 36.62 56.45
N SER A 307 46.14 35.36 56.62
CA SER A 307 45.66 34.85 57.91
C SER A 307 46.76 34.71 58.97
N ASN A 308 48.00 34.48 58.53
CA ASN A 308 49.18 34.26 59.38
C ASN A 308 50.08 35.51 59.47
N TRP A 309 49.68 36.63 58.89
CA TRP A 309 50.47 37.85 58.87
C TRP A 309 50.47 38.53 60.24
N GLU A 310 51.65 38.88 60.73
CA GLU A 310 51.86 39.69 61.92
C GLU A 310 52.69 40.93 61.52
N PRO A 311 52.32 42.15 61.98
CA PRO A 311 53.08 43.36 61.68
C PRO A 311 54.47 43.31 62.32
N GLU A 312 55.51 43.76 61.60
CA GLU A 312 56.88 43.84 62.14
C GLU A 312 57.05 45.08 63.04
N ASP A 313 56.32 46.18 62.75
CA ASP A 313 56.24 47.43 63.53
C ASP A 313 54.78 47.97 63.68
N GLU A 314 54.52 48.88 64.64
CA GLU A 314 53.17 49.46 64.92
C GLU A 314 52.51 50.17 63.73
N ASP A 315 53.29 50.59 62.73
CA ASP A 315 52.84 51.34 61.54
C ASP A 315 52.74 50.46 60.27
N ASP A 316 52.99 49.15 60.35
CA ASP A 316 52.89 48.26 59.19
C ASP A 316 51.41 47.99 58.82
N GLU A 317 51.02 48.35 57.60
CA GLU A 317 49.72 48.02 57.01
C GLU A 317 49.88 46.98 55.90
N LEU A 318 49.14 45.87 55.98
CA LEU A 318 49.14 44.82 54.96
C LEU A 318 48.39 45.28 53.69
N ASP A 319 49.09 45.43 52.58
CA ASP A 319 48.47 45.68 51.28
C ASP A 319 47.93 44.38 50.67
N GLU A 320 46.75 43.97 51.13
CA GLU A 320 46.05 42.80 50.58
C GLU A 320 45.81 42.93 49.06
N ALA A 321 45.59 44.15 48.56
CA ALA A 321 45.35 44.36 47.14
C ALA A 321 46.59 44.03 46.31
N ALA A 322 47.80 44.32 46.80
CA ALA A 322 49.07 43.92 46.18
C ALA A 322 49.25 42.39 46.19
N LEU A 323 48.90 41.71 47.28
CA LEU A 323 48.99 40.25 47.40
C LEU A 323 48.06 39.51 46.42
N TRP A 324 46.87 40.06 46.15
CA TRP A 324 45.94 39.49 45.17
C TRP A 324 46.26 39.82 43.71
N GLN A 325 47.21 40.74 43.42
CA GLN A 325 47.56 41.12 42.04
C GLN A 325 48.00 39.94 41.16
N PRO A 326 48.86 39.01 41.60
CA PRO A 326 49.26 37.86 40.79
C PRO A 326 48.08 36.97 40.40
N VAL A 327 47.16 36.74 41.35
CA VAL A 327 45.93 35.97 41.14
C VAL A 327 45.01 36.68 40.14
N ARG A 328 44.80 38.00 40.29
CA ARG A 328 44.01 38.81 39.34
C ARG A 328 44.62 38.80 37.93
N ALA A 329 45.94 39.00 37.82
CA ALA A 329 46.65 39.00 36.56
C ALA A 329 46.52 37.66 35.83
N ARG A 330 46.66 36.55 36.55
CA ARG A 330 46.49 35.21 35.99
C ARG A 330 45.02 34.93 35.62
N TRP A 331 44.05 35.29 36.48
CA TRP A 331 42.61 35.12 36.21
C TRP A 331 42.15 35.80 34.91
N SER A 332 42.73 36.97 34.61
CA SER A 332 42.45 37.72 33.38
C SER A 332 42.90 37.02 32.10
N GLN A 333 43.84 36.07 32.19
CA GLN A 333 44.38 35.32 31.04
C GLN A 333 43.57 34.05 30.73
N TYR A 334 42.45 33.84 31.41
CA TYR A 334 41.67 32.62 31.24
C TYR A 334 41.12 32.49 29.81
N GLY A 335 41.52 31.41 29.13
CA GLY A 335 41.04 31.12 27.78
C GLY A 335 39.61 30.59 27.79
N MET A 336 38.62 31.46 27.62
CA MET A 336 37.20 31.09 27.63
C MET A 336 36.91 29.97 26.63
N LEU A 337 36.21 28.91 27.08
CA LEU A 337 35.71 27.90 26.15
C LEU A 337 34.41 28.41 25.55
N SER A 338 34.25 28.19 24.25
CA SER A 338 33.04 28.58 23.51
C SER A 338 32.78 27.55 22.44
N LEU A 339 31.51 27.42 22.03
CA LEU A 339 31.16 26.75 20.79
C LEU A 339 31.46 27.73 19.66
N GLY A 340 32.42 27.39 18.80
CA GLY A 340 32.73 28.14 17.58
C GLY A 340 31.69 27.94 16.47
N VAL A 341 30.62 27.22 16.77
CA VAL A 341 29.52 26.87 15.87
C VAL A 341 28.21 27.50 16.32
N GLU A 342 27.43 27.99 15.36
CA GLU A 342 26.01 28.26 15.57
C GLU A 342 25.25 26.92 15.73
N PHE A 343 24.13 26.92 16.47
CA PHE A 343 23.28 25.74 16.70
C PHE A 343 21.92 26.14 17.27
N GLY A 344 21.00 25.17 17.28
CA GLY A 344 19.68 25.29 17.90
C GLY A 344 18.56 25.79 16.98
N VAL A 345 17.32 25.55 17.41
CA VAL A 345 16.11 26.08 16.78
C VAL A 345 15.67 27.31 17.58
N ARG A 346 15.57 28.47 16.91
CA ARG A 346 15.18 29.74 17.57
C ARG A 346 13.67 29.87 17.72
N ASP A 347 12.89 29.51 16.71
CA ASP A 347 11.42 29.58 16.74
C ASP A 347 10.81 28.20 17.08
N LYS A 348 10.91 27.82 18.36
CA LYS A 348 10.41 26.52 18.88
C LYS A 348 8.89 26.39 18.79
N GLU A 349 8.17 27.51 18.69
CA GLU A 349 6.72 27.53 18.56
C GLU A 349 6.29 27.06 17.17
N LYS A 350 6.85 27.64 16.11
CA LYS A 350 6.56 27.20 14.73
C LYS A 350 7.03 25.78 14.44
N GLU A 351 8.20 25.40 14.96
CA GLU A 351 8.66 24.00 14.92
C GLU A 351 7.60 23.06 15.54
N GLY A 352 7.10 23.40 16.72
CA GLY A 352 6.06 22.64 17.41
C GLY A 352 4.75 22.52 16.63
N PHE A 353 4.33 23.58 15.92
CA PHE A 353 3.15 23.52 15.04
C PHE A 353 3.35 22.55 13.87
N LEU A 354 4.53 22.55 13.23
CA LEU A 354 4.84 21.60 12.16
C LEU A 354 4.90 20.16 12.68
N GLU A 355 5.47 19.93 13.87
CA GLU A 355 5.43 18.62 14.54
C GLU A 355 4.00 18.17 14.83
N GLN A 356 3.10 19.08 15.21
CA GLN A 356 1.70 18.77 15.43
C GLN A 356 1.03 18.30 14.13
N VAL A 357 1.25 18.97 13.00
CA VAL A 357 0.75 18.52 11.69
C VAL A 357 1.32 17.14 11.32
N ALA A 358 2.62 16.92 11.48
CA ALA A 358 3.25 15.61 11.22
C ALA A 358 2.61 14.48 12.04
N ASN A 359 2.18 14.76 13.27
CA ASN A 359 1.53 13.79 14.14
C ASN A 359 0.05 13.53 13.78
N MET A 360 -0.58 14.37 12.95
CA MET A 360 -1.97 14.19 12.50
C MET A 360 -2.15 12.96 11.60
N ALA A 361 -1.11 12.50 10.91
CA ALA A 361 -1.11 11.25 10.15
C ALA A 361 -1.20 9.98 11.04
N GLY A 362 -1.12 10.16 12.36
CA GLY A 362 -1.16 9.07 13.35
C GLY A 362 -2.58 8.65 13.79
N LYS A 363 -2.70 8.27 15.06
CA LYS A 363 -3.99 7.88 15.65
C LYS A 363 -4.95 9.07 15.65
N GLY A 364 -6.15 8.89 15.09
CA GLY A 364 -7.15 9.95 14.96
C GLY A 364 -7.22 10.60 13.58
N MET A 365 -6.35 10.19 12.64
CA MET A 365 -6.33 10.72 11.26
C MET A 365 -7.68 10.51 10.56
N LEU A 366 -8.34 9.36 10.76
CA LEU A 366 -9.64 9.10 10.15
C LEU A 366 -10.67 10.13 10.62
N GLU A 367 -10.77 10.37 11.93
CA GLU A 367 -11.69 11.36 12.50
C GLU A 367 -11.41 12.78 11.99
N LEU A 368 -10.15 13.09 11.63
CA LEU A 368 -9.75 14.38 11.10
C LEU A 368 -10.22 14.60 9.65
N VAL A 369 -10.15 13.57 8.81
CA VAL A 369 -10.50 13.67 7.37
C VAL A 369 -11.97 13.38 7.07
N LEU A 370 -12.72 12.80 8.02
CA LEU A 370 -14.13 12.51 7.80
C LEU A 370 -14.96 13.80 7.74
N PRO A 371 -15.94 13.91 6.82
CA PRO A 371 -16.87 15.03 6.78
C PRO A 371 -17.68 15.14 8.07
N GLU A 372 -18.05 16.36 8.43
CA GLU A 372 -18.98 16.59 9.54
C GLU A 372 -20.29 15.83 9.35
N GLY A 373 -20.81 15.27 10.45
CA GLY A 373 -22.04 14.48 10.48
C GLY A 373 -21.90 13.04 9.99
N THR A 374 -20.68 12.57 9.67
CA THR A 374 -20.46 11.18 9.27
C THR A 374 -20.70 10.20 10.43
N VAL A 375 -21.51 9.17 10.18
CA VAL A 375 -21.72 8.03 11.09
C VAL A 375 -20.93 6.84 10.56
N VAL A 376 -19.76 6.60 11.16
CA VAL A 376 -18.88 5.50 10.75
C VAL A 376 -19.51 4.17 11.12
N SER A 377 -19.62 3.28 10.14
CA SER A 377 -20.09 1.91 10.35
C SER A 377 -19.12 1.13 11.26
N GLY A 378 -19.68 0.23 12.07
CA GLY A 378 -18.94 -0.66 12.97
C GLY A 378 -19.31 -2.12 12.74
N THR A 379 -19.57 -2.48 11.49
CA THR A 379 -20.01 -3.82 11.11
C THR A 379 -18.82 -4.78 11.10
N ASP A 380 -18.93 -5.88 11.85
CA ASP A 380 -18.01 -7.01 11.76
C ASP A 380 -18.37 -7.89 10.56
N ILE A 381 -17.43 -8.03 9.63
CA ILE A 381 -17.58 -8.84 8.43
C ILE A 381 -17.31 -10.31 8.80
N ARG A 382 -18.25 -11.19 8.49
CA ARG A 382 -18.10 -12.63 8.74
C ARG A 382 -17.23 -13.28 7.66
N LEU A 383 -15.93 -13.42 7.93
CA LEU A 383 -14.96 -14.02 7.02
C LEU A 383 -14.84 -15.55 7.13
N SER A 384 -15.47 -16.16 8.13
CA SER A 384 -15.42 -17.62 8.30
C SER A 384 -16.00 -18.34 7.09
N GLY A 385 -15.17 -19.14 6.42
CA GLY A 385 -15.57 -19.91 5.23
C GLY A 385 -15.64 -19.11 3.94
N THR A 386 -15.12 -17.87 3.91
CA THR A 386 -15.00 -17.11 2.66
C THR A 386 -13.80 -17.59 1.83
N PRO A 387 -13.81 -17.36 0.50
CA PRO A 387 -12.76 -17.80 -0.40
C PRO A 387 -11.33 -17.42 0.04
N SER A 388 -11.11 -16.20 0.55
CA SER A 388 -9.77 -15.76 0.97
C SER A 388 -9.22 -16.55 2.16
N VAL A 389 -10.09 -16.93 3.10
CA VAL A 389 -9.72 -17.73 4.27
C VAL A 389 -9.44 -19.17 3.86
N GLN A 390 -10.28 -19.74 2.99
CA GLN A 390 -10.10 -21.10 2.46
C GLN A 390 -8.77 -21.25 1.71
N ARG A 391 -8.43 -20.29 0.85
CA ARG A 391 -7.14 -20.29 0.12
C ARG A 391 -5.94 -20.35 1.07
N LYS A 392 -5.99 -19.61 2.18
CA LYS A 392 -4.92 -19.59 3.18
C LYS A 392 -4.82 -20.91 3.94
N THR A 393 -5.95 -21.56 4.25
CA THR A 393 -5.96 -22.88 4.91
C THR A 393 -5.43 -24.00 4.01
N ASP A 394 -5.61 -23.87 2.70
CA ASP A 394 -5.21 -24.87 1.71
C ASP A 394 -3.73 -24.76 1.28
N GLY A 395 -2.95 -23.89 1.94
CA GLY A 395 -1.51 -23.73 1.68
C GLY A 395 -1.15 -22.82 0.50
N GLY A 396 -2.12 -22.11 -0.09
CA GLY A 396 -1.91 -21.20 -1.23
C GLY A 396 -1.30 -19.84 -0.89
N GLY A 397 -0.76 -19.66 0.32
CA GLY A 397 -0.34 -18.36 0.86
C GLY A 397 1.03 -17.83 0.40
N ASP A 398 1.91 -18.67 -0.18
CA ASP A 398 3.34 -18.34 -0.35
C ASP A 398 3.80 -18.14 -1.81
N SER A 399 2.90 -18.12 -2.80
CA SER A 399 3.31 -17.84 -4.17
C SER A 399 3.49 -16.33 -4.36
N LYS A 400 4.72 -15.83 -4.21
CA LYS A 400 5.14 -14.50 -4.67
C LYS A 400 4.95 -14.43 -6.19
N SER A 401 3.75 -14.07 -6.63
CA SER A 401 3.43 -13.84 -8.04
C SER A 401 4.24 -12.64 -8.54
N THR A 402 4.97 -12.87 -9.63
CA THR A 402 5.76 -11.90 -10.37
C THR A 402 4.83 -10.95 -11.13
N GLY A 403 4.30 -9.92 -10.46
CA GLY A 403 3.78 -8.70 -11.12
C GLY A 403 2.63 -8.88 -12.14
N PHE A 404 2.08 -10.07 -12.33
CA PHE A 404 0.89 -10.37 -13.12
C PHE A 404 0.25 -11.63 -12.52
N LEU A 405 -1.07 -11.60 -12.33
CA LEU A 405 -1.83 -12.77 -11.92
C LEU A 405 -2.10 -13.67 -13.13
N THR A 406 -2.54 -14.90 -12.86
CA THR A 406 -2.72 -15.94 -13.87
C THR A 406 -3.80 -15.61 -14.92
N GLY A 407 -4.78 -14.73 -14.62
CA GLY A 407 -5.79 -14.24 -15.57
C GLY A 407 -5.49 -12.83 -16.13
N VAL A 408 -5.11 -11.86 -15.29
CA VAL A 408 -4.75 -10.49 -15.71
C VAL A 408 -3.28 -10.37 -16.13
N ARG A 409 -3.05 -10.09 -17.41
CA ARG A 409 -1.74 -10.09 -18.09
C ARG A 409 -1.22 -8.71 -18.50
N THR A 410 -2.05 -7.67 -18.44
CA THR A 410 -1.67 -6.30 -18.88
C THR A 410 -2.13 -5.25 -17.88
N LEU A 411 -1.50 -4.06 -17.90
CA LEU A 411 -1.92 -2.93 -17.06
C LEU A 411 -3.33 -2.46 -17.40
N ILE A 412 -3.70 -2.48 -18.70
CA ILE A 412 -5.06 -2.13 -19.11
C ILE A 412 -6.10 -3.08 -18.53
N GLN A 413 -5.82 -4.39 -18.46
CA GLN A 413 -6.73 -5.34 -17.81
C GLN A 413 -6.91 -5.04 -16.31
N ARG A 414 -5.86 -4.59 -15.60
CA ARG A 414 -5.99 -4.15 -14.20
C ARG A 414 -6.89 -2.93 -14.06
N LEU A 415 -6.80 -1.97 -14.98
CA LEU A 415 -7.70 -0.82 -15.01
C LEU A 415 -9.15 -1.25 -15.22
N ILE A 416 -9.37 -2.21 -16.13
CA ILE A 416 -10.70 -2.78 -16.40
C ILE A 416 -11.28 -3.46 -15.14
N ILE A 417 -10.47 -4.22 -14.40
CA ILE A 417 -10.91 -4.79 -13.10
C ILE A 417 -11.25 -3.67 -12.11
N GLY A 418 -10.41 -2.65 -12.00
CA GLY A 418 -10.71 -1.51 -11.14
C GLY A 418 -12.01 -0.80 -11.52
N GLU A 419 -12.29 -0.64 -12.81
CA GLU A 419 -13.55 -0.07 -13.31
C GLU A 419 -14.75 -0.96 -12.98
N TYR A 420 -14.60 -2.27 -13.13
CA TYR A 420 -15.61 -3.23 -12.68
C TYR A 420 -15.89 -3.07 -11.18
N ASP A 421 -14.85 -2.97 -10.35
CA ASP A 421 -15.02 -2.88 -8.90
C ASP A 421 -15.87 -1.66 -8.50
N ILE A 422 -15.54 -0.50 -9.07
CA ILE A 422 -16.24 0.76 -8.76
C ILE A 422 -17.71 0.74 -9.16
N ARG A 423 -18.09 -0.06 -10.17
CA ARG A 423 -19.47 -0.21 -10.64
C ARG A 423 -20.30 -1.11 -9.75
N PHE A 424 -19.73 -2.26 -9.34
CA PHE A 424 -20.51 -3.34 -8.74
C PHE A 424 -20.38 -3.45 -7.22
N PHE A 425 -19.38 -2.81 -6.62
CA PHE A 425 -19.22 -2.78 -5.16
C PHE A 425 -19.53 -1.42 -4.54
N LYS A 426 -20.01 -1.45 -3.30
CA LYS A 426 -20.36 -0.26 -2.53
C LYS A 426 -19.13 0.28 -1.78
N GLY A 427 -18.83 1.56 -1.98
CA GLY A 427 -17.84 2.27 -1.18
C GLY A 427 -18.43 3.04 -0.01
N PHE A 428 -17.60 3.87 0.60
CA PHE A 428 -17.96 4.83 1.63
C PHE A 428 -19.21 5.65 1.31
N LYS A 429 -20.06 5.81 2.33
CA LYS A 429 -21.13 6.81 2.42
C LYS A 429 -21.12 7.41 3.82
N LYS A 430 -21.57 8.66 3.95
CA LYS A 430 -21.66 9.37 5.24
C LYS A 430 -22.51 8.62 6.28
N GLU A 431 -23.52 7.88 5.82
CA GLU A 431 -24.32 7.00 6.66
C GLU A 431 -24.59 5.70 5.91
N MET A 432 -24.16 4.59 6.51
CA MET A 432 -24.38 3.24 5.98
C MET A 432 -25.69 2.67 6.50
N GLN A 433 -26.42 1.93 5.66
CA GLN A 433 -27.63 1.27 6.12
C GLN A 433 -27.29 0.08 7.03
N LYS A 434 -28.23 -0.29 7.90
CA LYS A 434 -28.02 -1.41 8.83
C LYS A 434 -27.68 -2.71 8.08
N GLY A 435 -26.52 -3.26 8.39
CA GLY A 435 -26.00 -4.48 7.77
C GLY A 435 -25.21 -4.25 6.49
N GLU A 436 -25.13 -3.04 5.93
CA GLU A 436 -24.12 -2.71 4.91
C GLU A 436 -22.74 -2.54 5.55
N PHE A 437 -21.70 -2.64 4.72
CA PHE A 437 -20.31 -2.39 5.10
C PHE A 437 -19.58 -1.75 3.92
N TYR A 438 -18.38 -1.23 4.18
CA TYR A 438 -17.52 -0.58 3.19
C TYR A 438 -16.85 -1.64 2.28
N GLU A 439 -17.54 -2.08 1.22
CA GLU A 439 -17.15 -3.21 0.37
C GLU A 439 -15.86 -2.92 -0.40
N LEU A 440 -15.77 -1.77 -1.07
CA LEU A 440 -14.55 -1.36 -1.81
C LEU A 440 -13.36 -1.20 -0.87
N GLU A 441 -13.59 -0.62 0.31
CA GLU A 441 -12.54 -0.42 1.29
C GLU A 441 -12.05 -1.74 1.87
N TYR A 442 -12.95 -2.72 2.04
CA TYR A 442 -12.57 -4.09 2.38
C TYR A 442 -11.73 -4.74 1.27
N ILE A 443 -12.15 -4.62 0.00
CA ILE A 443 -11.39 -5.12 -1.15
C ILE A 443 -9.97 -4.53 -1.18
N ILE A 444 -9.79 -3.26 -0.78
CA ILE A 444 -8.46 -2.62 -0.75
C ILE A 444 -7.67 -2.98 0.53
N HIS A 445 -8.30 -3.01 1.71
CA HIS A 445 -7.58 -3.12 3.00
C HIS A 445 -7.67 -4.48 3.73
N GLY A 446 -8.81 -5.19 3.66
CA GLY A 446 -8.91 -6.61 4.02
C GLY A 446 -8.97 -6.95 5.51
N LYS A 447 -9.52 -6.07 6.35
CA LYS A 447 -9.75 -6.30 7.78
C LYS A 447 -11.18 -6.77 8.07
N GLU A 448 -11.35 -7.49 9.17
CA GLU A 448 -12.66 -7.99 9.62
C GLU A 448 -13.63 -6.87 10.00
N LYS A 449 -13.12 -5.77 10.57
CA LYS A 449 -13.94 -4.61 10.93
C LYS A 449 -13.97 -3.63 9.78
N ASP A 450 -15.15 -3.22 9.37
CA ASP A 450 -15.31 -2.27 8.26
C ASP A 450 -14.74 -0.87 8.58
N LYS A 451 -14.84 -0.39 9.83
CA LYS A 451 -14.15 0.83 10.27
C LYS A 451 -12.64 0.78 9.99
N ASP A 452 -12.00 -0.35 10.24
CA ASP A 452 -10.56 -0.51 10.04
C ASP A 452 -10.23 -0.49 8.53
N ASN A 453 -11.13 -1.00 7.68
CA ASN A 453 -11.01 -0.89 6.23
C ASN A 453 -11.08 0.55 5.74
N LEU A 454 -12.08 1.31 6.20
CA LEU A 454 -12.19 2.74 5.87
C LEU A 454 -10.96 3.52 6.36
N SER A 455 -10.51 3.27 7.58
CA SER A 455 -9.29 3.88 8.13
C SER A 455 -8.05 3.55 7.31
N GLY A 456 -7.91 2.28 6.90
CA GLY A 456 -6.77 1.81 6.12
C GLY A 456 -6.74 2.38 4.71
N VAL A 457 -7.90 2.53 4.07
CA VAL A 457 -8.02 3.21 2.77
C VAL A 457 -7.72 4.69 2.89
N ALA A 458 -8.26 5.38 3.89
CA ALA A 458 -7.95 6.79 4.14
C ALA A 458 -6.44 7.00 4.32
N ALA A 459 -5.76 6.13 5.08
CA ALA A 459 -4.31 6.22 5.28
C ALA A 459 -3.53 6.00 3.98
N ARG A 460 -3.94 5.02 3.15
CA ARG A 460 -3.32 4.79 1.84
C ARG A 460 -3.52 5.97 0.88
N LEU A 461 -4.69 6.60 0.91
CA LEU A 461 -4.96 7.80 0.12
C LEU A 461 -4.09 8.97 0.59
N VAL A 462 -3.98 9.20 1.91
CA VAL A 462 -3.12 10.27 2.46
C VAL A 462 -1.66 10.04 2.04
N ALA A 463 -1.13 8.84 2.21
CA ALA A 463 0.26 8.52 1.83
C ALA A 463 0.51 8.72 0.33
N PHE A 464 -0.40 8.22 -0.52
CA PHE A 464 -0.29 8.38 -1.96
C PHE A 464 -0.38 9.87 -2.38
N ARG A 465 -1.31 10.62 -1.79
CA ARG A 465 -1.46 12.06 -2.04
C ARG A 465 -0.28 12.87 -1.51
N GLU A 466 0.26 12.53 -0.35
CA GLU A 466 1.44 13.18 0.22
C GLU A 466 2.64 13.01 -0.71
N GLY A 467 2.85 11.80 -1.23
CA GLY A 467 3.89 11.53 -2.21
C GLY A 467 3.78 12.40 -3.47
N LEU A 468 2.59 12.45 -4.07
CA LEU A 468 2.33 13.27 -5.26
C LEU A 468 2.39 14.77 -4.98
N ASN A 469 1.94 15.22 -3.80
CA ASN A 469 2.05 16.60 -3.38
C ASN A 469 3.52 17.00 -3.14
N LEU A 470 4.35 16.08 -2.62
CA LEU A 470 5.77 16.32 -2.46
C LEU A 470 6.51 16.33 -3.80
N VAL A 471 6.13 15.47 -4.76
CA VAL A 471 6.59 15.56 -6.15
C VAL A 471 6.36 16.97 -6.69
N HIS A 472 5.13 17.50 -6.54
CA HIS A 472 4.79 18.86 -6.97
C HIS A 472 5.66 19.94 -6.29
N ILE A 473 5.87 19.85 -4.97
CA ILE A 473 6.75 20.79 -4.25
C ILE A 473 8.19 20.70 -4.77
N LEU A 474 8.73 19.50 -4.97
CA LEU A 474 10.12 19.31 -5.41
C LEU A 474 10.35 19.86 -6.83
N SER A 475 9.36 19.71 -7.70
CA SER A 475 9.36 20.26 -9.06
C SER A 475 9.16 21.79 -9.11
N ASP A 476 8.70 22.41 -8.02
CA ASP A 476 8.44 23.86 -7.92
C ASP A 476 9.54 24.58 -7.13
N SER A 477 10.45 25.25 -7.84
CA SER A 477 11.56 25.99 -7.20
C SER A 477 11.09 27.13 -6.29
N GLY A 478 9.91 27.71 -6.54
CA GLY A 478 9.30 28.72 -5.70
C GLY A 478 8.90 28.15 -4.34
N LYS A 479 8.17 27.02 -4.34
CA LYS A 479 7.78 26.33 -3.10
C LYS A 479 8.98 25.83 -2.31
N ARG A 480 10.01 25.31 -2.97
CA ARG A 480 11.27 24.94 -2.29
C ARG A 480 11.91 26.15 -1.61
N GLN A 481 11.93 27.30 -2.27
CA GLN A 481 12.49 28.53 -1.70
C GLN A 481 11.65 29.07 -0.54
N GLU A 482 10.32 28.98 -0.61
CA GLU A 482 9.41 29.33 0.50
C GLU A 482 9.66 28.44 1.73
N ALA A 483 9.76 27.12 1.54
CA ALA A 483 10.11 26.19 2.61
C ALA A 483 11.47 26.50 3.23
N ARG A 484 12.49 26.83 2.41
CA ARG A 484 13.81 27.26 2.88
C ARG A 484 13.77 28.58 3.64
N SER A 485 12.93 29.53 3.23
CA SER A 485 12.75 30.81 3.94
C SER A 485 12.11 30.62 5.31
N LEU A 486 11.10 29.75 5.41
CA LEU A 486 10.50 29.38 6.69
C LEU A 486 11.51 28.62 7.56
N ALA A 487 12.28 27.68 6.99
CA ALA A 487 13.35 26.98 7.70
C ALA A 487 14.40 27.95 8.28
N LEU A 488 14.85 28.92 7.48
CA LEU A 488 15.79 29.95 7.93
C LEU A 488 15.20 30.80 9.07
N THR A 489 13.89 31.07 9.04
CA THR A 489 13.21 31.77 10.14
C THR A 489 13.19 30.92 11.41
N ILE A 490 12.92 29.62 11.28
CA ILE A 490 12.85 28.66 12.40
C ILE A 490 14.22 28.45 13.05
N VAL A 491 15.25 28.23 12.24
CA VAL A 491 16.64 28.07 12.70
C VAL A 491 17.23 29.42 13.16
N GLY A 492 16.72 30.55 12.64
CA GLY A 492 17.19 31.90 12.90
C GLY A 492 18.02 32.46 11.75
N GLY A 493 17.87 33.74 11.41
CA GLY A 493 18.41 34.36 10.18
C GLY A 493 19.94 34.34 9.94
N THR A 494 20.73 33.79 10.87
CA THR A 494 22.18 33.49 10.71
C THR A 494 22.48 32.00 10.58
N GLY A 495 21.44 31.16 10.61
CA GLY A 495 21.47 29.74 10.95
C GLY A 495 22.48 28.89 10.19
N ILE A 496 22.85 27.75 10.77
CA ILE A 496 23.72 26.76 10.12
C ILE A 496 23.08 26.38 8.78
N LEU A 497 23.71 26.77 7.67
CA LEU A 497 23.19 26.51 6.33
C LEU A 497 22.76 25.03 6.15
N PRO A 498 23.59 24.01 6.51
CA PRO A 498 23.16 22.61 6.49
C PRO A 498 21.89 22.27 7.29
N LEU A 499 21.65 22.89 8.47
CA LEU A 499 20.43 22.64 9.26
C LEU A 499 19.19 23.25 8.61
N VAL A 500 19.34 24.39 7.93
CA VAL A 500 18.24 25.01 7.16
C VAL A 500 17.73 24.05 6.10
N TRP A 501 18.60 23.32 5.41
CA TRP A 501 18.21 22.31 4.42
C TRP A 501 17.44 21.15 5.04
N VAL A 502 17.92 20.62 6.17
CA VAL A 502 17.25 19.56 6.94
C VAL A 502 15.84 19.97 7.35
N VAL A 503 15.68 21.19 7.86
CA VAL A 503 14.39 21.75 8.30
C VAL A 503 13.49 22.08 7.10
N ALA A 504 14.07 22.56 5.98
CA ALA A 504 13.32 22.84 4.75
C ALA A 504 12.69 21.57 4.18
N PHE A 505 13.45 20.46 4.12
CA PHE A 505 12.91 19.18 3.68
C PHE A 505 11.75 18.71 4.57
N PHE A 506 11.89 18.84 5.89
CA PHE A 506 10.81 18.54 6.83
C PHE A 506 9.58 19.41 6.58
N ILE A 507 9.75 20.71 6.37
CA ILE A 507 8.64 21.62 6.04
C ILE A 507 7.95 21.18 4.74
N MET A 508 8.71 20.83 3.69
CA MET A 508 8.13 20.38 2.42
C MET A 508 7.31 19.09 2.59
N ALA A 509 7.82 18.11 3.34
CA ALA A 509 7.10 16.88 3.66
C ALA A 509 5.81 17.15 4.45
N VAL A 510 5.88 17.96 5.51
CA VAL A 510 4.72 18.33 6.33
C VAL A 510 3.71 19.16 5.54
N TRP A 511 4.18 20.01 4.63
CA TRP A 511 3.32 20.80 3.74
C TRP A 511 2.58 19.91 2.75
N ALA A 512 3.26 18.93 2.16
CA ALA A 512 2.65 17.92 1.30
C ALA A 512 1.61 17.07 2.06
N LEU A 513 1.89 16.71 3.32
CA LEU A 513 0.97 15.98 4.20
C LEU A 513 -0.27 16.82 4.53
N GLY A 514 -0.10 18.09 4.90
CA GLY A 514 -1.22 19.00 5.19
C GLY A 514 -2.16 19.14 4.00
N GLU A 515 -1.61 19.27 2.79
CA GLU A 515 -2.39 19.27 1.54
C GLU A 515 -3.07 17.91 1.30
N ALA A 516 -2.39 16.79 1.58
CA ALA A 516 -2.95 15.45 1.41
C ALA A 516 -4.13 15.16 2.35
N LEU A 517 -4.08 15.64 3.60
CA LEU A 517 -5.19 15.53 4.54
C LEU A 517 -6.42 16.33 4.06
N LEU A 518 -6.22 17.52 3.51
CA LEU A 518 -7.29 18.30 2.88
C LEU A 518 -7.84 17.60 1.63
N ASP A 519 -6.97 17.00 0.82
CA ASP A 519 -7.37 16.26 -0.37
C ASP A 519 -8.29 15.09 -0.01
N VAL A 520 -7.89 14.26 0.98
CA VAL A 520 -8.71 13.12 1.41
C VAL A 520 -10.02 13.58 2.04
N ARG A 521 -10.02 14.67 2.79
CA ARG A 521 -11.27 15.27 3.28
C ARG A 521 -12.18 15.72 2.14
N CYS A 522 -11.63 16.38 1.12
CA CYS A 522 -12.40 16.78 -0.07
C CYS A 522 -13.01 15.55 -0.77
N LEU A 523 -12.24 14.48 -0.94
CA LEU A 523 -12.72 13.24 -1.57
C LEU A 523 -13.86 12.61 -0.77
N LEU A 524 -13.73 12.51 0.56
CA LEU A 524 -14.78 11.96 1.43
C LEU A 524 -16.02 12.86 1.50
N GLU A 525 -15.89 14.16 1.26
CA GLU A 525 -17.00 15.09 1.08
C GLU A 525 -17.74 14.92 -0.26
N GLY A 526 -17.20 14.09 -1.18
CA GLY A 526 -17.73 13.87 -2.52
C GLY A 526 -17.23 14.87 -3.57
N LYS A 527 -16.20 15.65 -3.24
CA LYS A 527 -15.54 16.58 -4.19
C LYS A 527 -14.45 15.85 -4.98
N ARG A 528 -13.89 16.53 -5.98
CA ARG A 528 -12.85 16.03 -6.87
C ARG A 528 -11.49 16.61 -6.51
N VAL A 529 -10.43 15.81 -6.71
CA VAL A 529 -9.03 16.20 -6.53
C VAL A 529 -8.22 15.74 -7.74
N PRO A 530 -7.40 16.60 -8.38
CA PRO A 530 -6.50 16.17 -9.45
C PRO A 530 -5.44 15.18 -8.96
N VAL A 531 -5.16 14.14 -9.74
CA VAL A 531 -4.09 13.17 -9.43
C VAL A 531 -2.75 13.88 -9.44
N ILE A 532 -2.43 14.59 -10.52
CA ILE A 532 -1.26 15.47 -10.61
C ILE A 532 -1.76 16.90 -10.43
N LYS A 533 -1.19 17.63 -9.47
CA LYS A 533 -1.57 19.02 -9.20
C LYS A 533 -0.77 20.00 -10.03
N THR A 534 -1.40 21.12 -10.34
CA THR A 534 -0.74 22.33 -10.85
C THR A 534 -0.75 23.43 -9.77
N ALA A 535 -0.13 24.57 -10.08
CA ALA A 535 -0.13 25.72 -9.17
C ALA A 535 -1.54 26.24 -8.83
N SER A 536 -2.53 26.11 -9.73
CA SER A 536 -3.90 26.54 -9.48
C SER A 536 -4.72 25.56 -8.62
N ASP A 537 -4.28 24.31 -8.52
CA ASP A 537 -4.99 23.27 -7.73
C ASP A 537 -4.54 23.24 -6.26
N TRP A 538 -3.42 23.91 -5.97
CA TRP A 538 -2.78 23.93 -4.65
C TRP A 538 -3.53 24.86 -3.68
N LYS A 539 -3.92 24.33 -2.51
CA LYS A 539 -4.78 25.05 -1.56
C LYS A 539 -4.05 25.54 -0.31
N MET A 540 -3.16 24.71 0.24
CA MET A 540 -2.47 25.00 1.50
C MET A 540 -1.32 25.97 1.29
N ASP A 541 -1.32 27.13 1.91
CA ASP A 541 -0.12 27.94 2.06
C ASP A 541 0.60 27.62 3.38
N LEU A 542 1.84 28.11 3.56
CA LEU A 542 2.61 27.85 4.79
C LEU A 542 1.97 28.50 6.03
N ALA A 543 1.21 29.58 5.86
CA ALA A 543 0.49 30.22 6.96
C ALA A 543 -0.67 29.35 7.45
N GLY A 544 -1.46 28.81 6.52
CA GLY A 544 -2.50 27.83 6.78
C GLY A 544 -1.95 26.55 7.38
N LEU A 545 -0.78 26.09 6.94
CA LEU A 545 -0.11 24.92 7.54
C LEU A 545 0.22 25.14 9.03
N LEU A 546 0.76 26.31 9.38
CA LEU A 546 1.08 26.65 10.76
C LEU A 546 -0.19 26.80 11.63
N GLU A 547 -1.25 27.40 11.09
CA GLU A 547 -2.52 27.54 11.79
C GLU A 547 -3.24 26.17 11.95
N MET A 548 -3.08 25.26 10.99
CA MET A 548 -3.54 23.86 11.13
C MET A 548 -2.83 23.19 12.31
N GLY A 549 -1.50 23.32 12.40
CA GLY A 549 -0.74 22.82 13.54
C GLY A 549 -1.27 23.39 14.85
N ARG A 550 -1.32 24.71 14.94
CA ARG A 550 -1.77 25.45 16.13
C ARG A 550 -3.18 25.07 16.60
N SER A 551 -4.13 24.94 15.68
CA SER A 551 -5.54 24.65 15.99
C SER A 551 -5.83 23.16 16.18
N GLY A 552 -4.97 22.29 15.65
CA GLY A 552 -5.18 20.85 15.64
C GLY A 552 -6.31 20.39 14.71
N ARG A 553 -6.74 21.24 13.76
CA ARG A 553 -7.90 21.00 12.88
C ARG A 553 -7.56 21.30 11.44
N LEU A 554 -8.22 20.59 10.52
CA LEU A 554 -8.17 20.95 9.11
C LEU A 554 -8.88 22.27 8.90
N ILE A 555 -8.18 23.23 8.29
CA ILE A 555 -8.75 24.53 7.94
C ILE A 555 -9.66 24.31 6.74
N ASP A 556 -10.93 24.69 6.89
CA ASP A 556 -11.88 24.69 5.78
C ASP A 556 -11.43 25.76 4.79
N GLY A 557 -10.78 25.34 3.69
CA GLY A 557 -10.59 26.21 2.55
C GLY A 557 -11.95 26.61 1.97
N GLU A 558 -12.06 27.82 1.41
CA GLU A 558 -13.26 28.22 0.66
C GLU A 558 -13.58 27.12 -0.35
N GLY A 559 -14.69 26.43 -0.10
CA GLY A 559 -15.06 25.22 -0.83
C GLY A 559 -15.23 25.55 -2.30
N GLY A 560 -14.24 25.20 -3.12
CA GLY A 560 -14.41 25.19 -4.56
C GLY A 560 -15.66 24.38 -4.90
N ASP A 561 -16.53 24.96 -5.73
CA ASP A 561 -17.75 24.33 -6.20
C ASP A 561 -17.45 22.90 -6.64
N GLY A 562 -18.33 21.95 -6.29
CA GLY A 562 -18.20 20.51 -6.60
C GLY A 562 -18.12 20.14 -8.09
N ASN A 563 -17.93 21.13 -8.97
CA ASN A 563 -17.67 21.04 -10.40
C ASN A 563 -16.16 21.16 -10.76
N GLY A 564 -15.26 21.10 -9.79
CA GLY A 564 -13.82 21.13 -10.05
C GLY A 564 -13.33 19.97 -10.93
N SER A 565 -12.29 20.24 -11.74
CA SER A 565 -11.55 19.22 -12.49
C SER A 565 -10.88 18.20 -11.56
N GLY A 566 -10.70 16.97 -12.04
CA GLY A 566 -9.98 15.92 -11.32
C GLY A 566 -10.82 14.68 -10.98
N THR A 567 -10.25 13.83 -10.16
CA THR A 567 -10.73 12.48 -9.85
C THR A 567 -11.53 12.49 -8.55
N ASP A 568 -12.69 11.84 -8.52
CA ASP A 568 -13.51 11.70 -7.32
C ASP A 568 -13.01 10.56 -6.42
N TYR A 569 -13.65 10.37 -5.25
CA TYR A 569 -13.26 9.32 -4.31
C TYR A 569 -13.22 7.93 -4.96
N LYS A 570 -14.24 7.58 -5.75
CA LYS A 570 -14.32 6.30 -6.45
C LYS A 570 -13.18 6.13 -7.47
N GLY A 571 -12.85 7.17 -8.22
CA GLY A 571 -11.70 7.17 -9.10
C GLY A 571 -10.38 6.97 -8.35
N TYR A 572 -10.21 7.54 -7.16
CA TYR A 572 -9.03 7.26 -6.32
C TYR A 572 -9.01 5.83 -5.78
N LEU A 573 -10.16 5.25 -5.43
CA LEU A 573 -10.24 3.83 -5.07
C LEU A 573 -9.84 2.94 -6.26
N ARG A 574 -10.24 3.29 -7.49
CA ARG A 574 -9.79 2.62 -8.73
C ARG A 574 -8.27 2.65 -8.87
N ILE A 575 -7.63 3.79 -8.57
CA ILE A 575 -6.17 3.92 -8.57
C ILE A 575 -5.52 3.02 -7.52
N LEU A 576 -6.07 2.96 -6.30
CA LEU A 576 -5.57 2.07 -5.24
C LEU A 576 -5.69 0.58 -5.63
N ILE A 577 -6.80 0.20 -6.28
CA ILE A 577 -7.03 -1.16 -6.78
C ILE A 577 -6.03 -1.50 -7.89
N PHE A 578 -5.84 -0.59 -8.84
CA PHE A 578 -4.90 -0.75 -9.95
C PHE A 578 -3.45 -0.93 -9.46
N GLY A 579 -3.01 -0.04 -8.56
CA GLY A 579 -1.64 -0.02 -8.07
C GLY A 579 -1.34 -1.09 -7.00
N GLY A 580 -2.36 -1.48 -6.23
CA GLY A 580 -2.31 -2.56 -5.23
C GLY A 580 -2.81 -3.91 -5.73
N TYR A 581 -2.95 -4.08 -7.05
CA TYR A 581 -3.55 -5.28 -7.63
C TYR A 581 -2.73 -6.55 -7.32
N ASP A 582 -3.35 -7.47 -6.58
CA ASP A 582 -2.77 -8.76 -6.19
C ASP A 582 -3.85 -9.83 -6.00
N THR A 583 -3.44 -11.09 -5.77
CA THR A 583 -4.39 -12.20 -5.62
C THR A 583 -5.29 -12.01 -4.40
N ASP A 584 -4.78 -11.39 -3.33
CA ASP A 584 -5.55 -11.16 -2.11
C ASP A 584 -6.70 -10.17 -2.36
N LEU A 585 -6.51 -9.16 -3.22
CA LEU A 585 -7.56 -8.27 -3.69
C LEU A 585 -8.65 -9.06 -4.43
N VAL A 586 -8.27 -9.91 -5.39
CA VAL A 586 -9.20 -10.76 -6.17
C VAL A 586 -10.03 -11.66 -5.25
N TYR A 587 -9.41 -12.31 -4.26
CA TYR A 587 -10.13 -13.14 -3.30
C TYR A 587 -11.03 -12.33 -2.36
N ARG A 588 -10.68 -11.08 -2.03
CA ARG A 588 -11.56 -10.20 -1.27
C ARG A 588 -12.78 -9.75 -2.06
N MET A 589 -12.68 -9.59 -3.38
CA MET A 589 -13.86 -9.39 -4.24
C MET A 589 -14.82 -10.57 -4.12
N MET A 590 -14.27 -11.79 -4.21
CA MET A 590 -15.03 -13.04 -4.05
C MET A 590 -15.65 -13.18 -2.64
N ASP A 591 -14.93 -12.76 -1.59
CA ASP A 591 -15.47 -12.72 -0.23
C ASP A 591 -16.69 -11.80 -0.13
N VAL A 592 -16.62 -10.59 -0.69
CA VAL A 592 -17.75 -9.65 -0.69
C VAL A 592 -18.96 -10.27 -1.40
N MET A 593 -18.75 -10.84 -2.59
CA MET A 593 -19.83 -11.49 -3.34
C MET A 593 -20.49 -12.61 -2.52
N GLN A 594 -19.70 -13.46 -1.87
CA GLN A 594 -20.22 -14.52 -1.02
C GLN A 594 -20.98 -13.97 0.20
N VAL A 595 -20.39 -13.03 0.94
CA VAL A 595 -20.98 -12.45 2.16
C VAL A 595 -22.29 -11.73 1.86
N VAL A 596 -22.36 -10.99 0.74
CA VAL A 596 -23.57 -10.26 0.34
C VAL A 596 -24.65 -11.22 -0.18
N THR A 597 -24.28 -12.22 -0.97
CA THR A 597 -25.21 -13.22 -1.52
C THR A 597 -25.80 -14.12 -0.43
N ALA A 598 -24.98 -14.49 0.56
CA ALA A 598 -25.37 -15.33 1.69
C ALA A 598 -26.49 -14.71 2.57
N ARG A 599 -26.75 -13.40 2.44
CA ARG A 599 -27.87 -12.73 3.11
C ARG A 599 -29.23 -13.13 2.55
N LYS A 600 -29.28 -13.42 1.25
CA LYS A 600 -30.50 -13.86 0.54
C LYS A 600 -30.59 -15.39 0.47
N GLN A 601 -29.44 -16.06 0.30
CA GLN A 601 -29.33 -17.52 0.28
C GLN A 601 -28.35 -17.98 1.37
N PRO A 602 -28.82 -18.21 2.61
CA PRO A 602 -27.97 -18.71 3.69
C PRO A 602 -27.28 -20.02 3.29
N GLY A 603 -25.97 -20.11 3.49
CA GLY A 603 -25.16 -21.27 3.12
C GLY A 603 -24.54 -21.20 1.72
N PHE A 604 -24.85 -20.16 0.93
CA PHE A 604 -24.20 -19.92 -0.36
C PHE A 604 -22.67 -19.87 -0.22
N SER A 605 -21.98 -20.58 -1.12
CA SER A 605 -20.53 -20.67 -1.18
C SER A 605 -20.06 -20.45 -2.62
N LEU A 606 -19.19 -19.46 -2.84
CA LEU A 606 -18.66 -19.19 -4.17
C LEU A 606 -17.73 -20.32 -4.66
N ALA A 607 -17.13 -21.08 -3.73
CA ALA A 607 -16.34 -22.26 -4.07
C ALA A 607 -17.18 -23.39 -4.71
N ASN A 608 -18.50 -23.37 -4.51
CA ASN A 608 -19.44 -24.32 -5.11
C ASN A 608 -20.04 -23.79 -6.43
N CYS A 609 -19.43 -22.77 -7.04
CA CYS A 609 -19.84 -22.25 -8.34
C CYS A 609 -18.80 -22.62 -9.40
N VAL A 610 -19.22 -23.41 -10.39
CA VAL A 610 -18.37 -23.80 -11.53
C VAL A 610 -18.61 -22.92 -12.74
N CYS A 611 -17.53 -22.62 -13.45
CA CYS A 611 -17.57 -21.90 -14.72
C CYS A 611 -17.42 -22.83 -15.92
N THR A 612 -16.89 -24.04 -15.72
CA THR A 612 -16.84 -25.09 -16.75
C THR A 612 -17.27 -26.45 -16.21
N VAL A 613 -17.96 -27.22 -17.07
CA VAL A 613 -18.40 -28.59 -16.77
C VAL A 613 -18.11 -29.46 -17.99
N ASN A 614 -17.26 -30.47 -17.81
CA ASN A 614 -16.98 -31.48 -18.82
C ASN A 614 -17.73 -32.77 -18.47
N ALA A 615 -18.44 -33.34 -19.44
CA ALA A 615 -19.23 -34.55 -19.25
C ALA A 615 -19.04 -35.54 -20.41
N GLU A 616 -19.28 -36.83 -20.12
CA GLU A 616 -19.35 -37.88 -21.12
C GLU A 616 -20.70 -38.60 -21.01
N ALA A 617 -21.41 -38.70 -22.13
CA ALA A 617 -22.64 -39.47 -22.27
C ALA A 617 -22.39 -40.74 -23.08
N LEU A 618 -22.69 -41.89 -22.49
CA LEU A 618 -22.77 -43.20 -23.14
C LEU A 618 -24.22 -43.48 -23.52
N VAL A 619 -24.47 -43.59 -24.82
CA VAL A 619 -25.80 -43.79 -25.39
C VAL A 619 -25.82 -45.03 -26.27
N SER A 620 -26.75 -45.94 -25.99
CA SER A 620 -27.03 -47.10 -26.83
C SER A 620 -28.07 -46.78 -27.89
N GLY A 621 -27.70 -46.96 -29.16
CA GLY A 621 -28.61 -46.90 -30.31
C GLY A 621 -28.97 -48.29 -30.81
N LYS A 622 -30.20 -48.49 -31.30
CA LYS A 622 -30.60 -49.77 -31.94
C LYS A 622 -30.34 -49.73 -33.45
N HIS A 623 -29.81 -50.82 -34.02
CA HIS A 623 -29.81 -51.00 -35.47
C HIS A 623 -31.23 -51.26 -35.97
N VAL A 624 -31.61 -50.68 -37.12
CA VAL A 624 -32.99 -50.78 -37.66
C VAL A 624 -33.04 -51.71 -38.86
N PHE A 625 -32.05 -51.65 -39.75
CA PHE A 625 -32.01 -52.49 -40.95
C PHE A 625 -31.20 -53.79 -40.77
N PHE A 626 -30.47 -53.93 -39.66
CA PHE A 626 -29.79 -55.17 -39.26
C PHE A 626 -30.56 -55.97 -38.20
N SER A 627 -31.65 -55.43 -37.64
CA SER A 627 -32.43 -56.07 -36.57
C SER A 627 -33.51 -57.05 -37.06
N ASN A 628 -33.73 -57.17 -38.37
CA ASN A 628 -34.69 -58.12 -38.93
C ASN A 628 -34.22 -59.57 -38.74
N GLY A 629 -34.58 -60.17 -37.60
CA GLY A 629 -34.95 -61.57 -37.33
C GLY A 629 -34.13 -62.77 -37.84
N LEU A 630 -33.23 -62.61 -38.81
CA LEU A 630 -32.49 -63.68 -39.48
C LEU A 630 -31.21 -64.06 -38.74
N TRP A 631 -30.76 -63.24 -37.79
CA TRP A 631 -29.53 -63.44 -37.03
C TRP A 631 -29.73 -63.17 -35.53
N LYS A 632 -30.78 -63.74 -34.91
CA LYS A 632 -30.79 -63.80 -33.43
C LYS A 632 -29.76 -64.83 -32.98
N SER A 633 -28.57 -64.38 -32.58
CA SER A 633 -27.67 -65.21 -31.78
C SER A 633 -28.26 -65.38 -30.38
N GLN A 634 -28.12 -66.57 -29.82
CA GLN A 634 -28.83 -67.06 -28.65
C GLN A 634 -28.34 -66.48 -27.31
N GLU A 635 -27.57 -65.39 -27.30
CA GLU A 635 -26.90 -64.86 -26.11
C GLU A 635 -27.17 -63.39 -25.75
N ARG A 636 -28.02 -62.65 -26.50
CA ARG A 636 -28.43 -61.29 -26.07
C ARG A 636 -29.92 -61.07 -26.33
N GLU A 637 -30.71 -60.96 -25.27
CA GLU A 637 -32.14 -60.59 -25.32
C GLU A 637 -32.36 -59.12 -25.78
N GLU A 638 -31.30 -58.33 -25.84
CA GLU A 638 -31.30 -56.99 -26.43
C GLU A 638 -30.69 -57.07 -27.83
N GLY A 639 -31.49 -56.74 -28.87
CA GLY A 639 -31.05 -56.79 -30.27
C GLY A 639 -29.80 -55.95 -30.55
N TYR A 640 -29.20 -56.10 -31.73
CA TYR A 640 -27.97 -55.41 -32.16
C TYR A 640 -28.00 -53.91 -31.83
N ALA A 641 -27.41 -53.55 -30.69
CA ALA A 641 -27.22 -52.20 -30.22
C ALA A 641 -25.76 -51.79 -30.46
N TYR A 642 -25.56 -50.50 -30.74
CA TYR A 642 -24.23 -49.90 -30.81
C TYR A 642 -24.12 -48.80 -29.77
N ASP A 643 -22.98 -48.77 -29.10
CA ASP A 643 -22.68 -47.77 -28.08
C ASP A 643 -21.98 -46.60 -28.72
N THR A 644 -22.42 -45.39 -28.38
CA THR A 644 -21.77 -44.15 -28.79
C THR A 644 -21.42 -43.35 -27.53
N ARG A 645 -20.13 -43.04 -27.38
CA ARG A 645 -19.66 -42.09 -26.36
C ARG A 645 -19.58 -40.70 -26.97
N MET A 646 -20.14 -39.73 -26.27
CA MET A 646 -20.11 -38.33 -26.65
C MET A 646 -19.60 -37.51 -25.48
N ALA A 647 -18.44 -36.88 -25.66
CA ALA A 647 -17.92 -35.89 -24.73
C ALA A 647 -18.53 -34.52 -25.04
N VAL A 648 -18.85 -33.76 -24.01
CA VAL A 648 -19.39 -32.40 -24.09
C VAL A 648 -18.77 -31.53 -23.03
N ALA A 649 -18.60 -30.25 -23.35
CA ALA A 649 -18.09 -29.24 -22.44
C ALA A 649 -19.06 -28.06 -22.46
N GLY A 650 -19.49 -27.62 -21.28
CA GLY A 650 -20.15 -26.34 -21.07
C GLY A 650 -19.18 -25.36 -20.43
N SER A 651 -19.13 -24.11 -20.90
CA SER A 651 -18.25 -23.07 -20.34
C SER A 651 -18.87 -21.69 -20.48
N TYR A 652 -18.74 -20.87 -19.43
CA TYR A 652 -19.03 -19.44 -19.51
C TYR A 652 -17.87 -18.63 -20.11
N LEU A 653 -16.64 -19.07 -19.84
CA LEU A 653 -15.40 -18.44 -20.31
C LEU A 653 -15.28 -18.52 -21.84
N GLU A 654 -14.96 -17.40 -22.49
CA GLU A 654 -14.80 -17.36 -23.95
C GLU A 654 -13.63 -18.22 -24.45
N ASP A 655 -12.51 -18.22 -23.73
CA ASP A 655 -11.30 -18.96 -24.11
C ASP A 655 -11.48 -20.49 -24.07
N TYR A 656 -12.51 -20.99 -23.38
CA TYR A 656 -12.84 -22.41 -23.28
C TYR A 656 -13.98 -22.84 -24.23
N LYS A 657 -14.60 -21.89 -24.93
CA LYS A 657 -15.45 -22.19 -26.10
C LYS A 657 -14.52 -22.53 -27.26
N SER A 658 -14.03 -23.77 -27.32
CA SER A 658 -13.24 -24.22 -28.47
C SER A 658 -14.08 -24.10 -29.76
N PRO A 659 -13.44 -23.83 -30.92
CA PRO A 659 -14.12 -23.67 -32.21
C PRO A 659 -14.85 -24.93 -32.69
#